data_AF-A0A367L2I5-F1
#
_entry.id   AF-A0A367L2I5-F1
#
_cell.length_a   1.000
_cell.length_b   1.000
_cell.length_c   1.000
_cell.angle_alpha   90.00
_cell.angle_beta   90.00
_cell.angle_gamma   90.00
#
_symmetry.space_group_name_H-M   'P 1'
#
loop_
_entity.id
_entity.type
_entity.pdbx_description
1 polymer ?
#
loop_
_entity_poly.entity_id
_entity_poly.type
_entity_poly.pdbx_seq_one_letter_code
_entity_poly.pdbx_strand_id
1 'polypeptide(L)'
;MVRYVFNSWRRRHDLLLVRRQFYPGDHRDDSRDDDGDAAAADDDDDDDDDVEDARQLAVGRVSMWMTRQHCPHLVESTALLTAALLTDEADDSRRLSSSCPPSVAYAVRAAYAAAFSRFVTGLLDGHQDKLRKQSMYTIAASIGLPSAFVELRHQSTHEQLPSRARLRAMAERALVWIWDYYWKHLDAAPADQQHHPDDDCRAAVLAFLRAADDVEREASQRAAILCRWDRDRVLATISRLQNTLPGNQAFLKCLSLSRHVMEQPRQEVEPPPLETDQGGVVVEADANTVYVGDDVDDDDDDDDDDDAPVAWSLLDGHWKPIPIGVRLPLILMVLSLLSRRQLLVQIIPKLAARRAMHIQSIPMWVGSSNNYAYLVVDDKSKDAVIIDPANPPEVTPVLKKALEDGSIKLKAIVNTHHHWDHAGGNKKLLAELDAVPNLDVVGGKDCEAVTKTPAHGETWKLGDISVKSVHTPCHTQDSICYLMEDQTGRAVFTGDTLFVGGNNPAPYLPINITMSDTIGTYIHSTGSGCGKFFEGSAAEMHEALNKRLASLPDDTVVYPGHEYTASNAKFAMSVQPSEAVEKLQRFAADGTVTTGKFTIGDEKKHNVFMRVEDPEIQKVTGTTEPIAVLEKLRDMKNNFK
;
A
#
# COMPACT_ATOMS: atom_id res chain seq x y z
N MET A 1 34.90 -4.82 -10.39
CA MET A 1 33.52 -5.22 -10.69
C MET A 1 32.71 -4.02 -11.22
N VAL A 2 33.01 -3.54 -12.42
CA VAL A 2 32.38 -2.32 -13.00
C VAL A 2 31.13 -2.59 -13.84
N ARG A 3 30.61 -3.83 -13.80
CA ARG A 3 29.50 -4.29 -14.66
C ARG A 3 28.11 -4.19 -13.98
N TYR A 4 28.03 -3.62 -12.79
CA TYR A 4 26.76 -3.46 -12.07
C TYR A 4 26.10 -2.13 -12.43
N VAL A 5 24.92 -2.21 -13.04
CA VAL A 5 24.05 -1.07 -13.33
C VAL A 5 22.79 -1.23 -12.47
N PHE A 6 22.55 -0.26 -11.59
CA PHE A 6 21.37 -0.25 -10.73
C PHE A 6 20.16 0.31 -11.49
N ASN A 7 19.00 -0.29 -11.28
CA ASN A 7 17.72 0.16 -11.85
C ASN A 7 16.63 0.11 -10.77
N SER A 8 15.51 0.79 -11.04
CA SER A 8 14.43 1.00 -10.05
C SER A 8 13.39 -0.14 -10.03
N TRP A 9 13.34 -0.97 -11.08
CA TRP A 9 12.44 -2.11 -11.21
C TRP A 9 13.04 -3.40 -10.62
N ARG A 10 12.21 -4.39 -10.30
CA ARG A 10 12.69 -5.62 -9.66
C ARG A 10 13.19 -6.62 -10.70
N ARG A 11 12.45 -6.79 -11.79
CA ARG A 11 12.79 -7.68 -12.91
C ARG A 11 12.57 -6.97 -14.24
N ARG A 12 13.24 -7.43 -15.30
CA ARG A 12 13.01 -6.91 -16.67
C ARG A 12 11.55 -7.02 -17.09
N HIS A 13 10.86 -8.06 -16.63
CA HIS A 13 9.43 -8.26 -16.86
C HIS A 13 8.59 -7.06 -16.41
N ASP A 14 8.90 -6.44 -15.25
CA ASP A 14 8.13 -5.31 -14.75
C ASP A 14 8.24 -4.08 -15.67
N LEU A 15 9.43 -3.87 -16.25
CA LEU A 15 9.68 -2.81 -17.23
C LEU A 15 8.90 -3.05 -18.54
N LEU A 16 8.89 -4.30 -19.02
CA LEU A 16 8.16 -4.67 -20.23
C LEU A 16 6.64 -4.61 -20.04
N LEU A 17 6.16 -4.93 -18.84
CA LEU A 17 4.74 -4.76 -18.49
C LEU A 17 4.34 -3.28 -18.55
N VAL A 18 5.13 -2.40 -17.95
CA VAL A 18 4.89 -0.94 -18.02
C VAL A 18 4.92 -0.43 -19.47
N ARG A 19 5.84 -0.95 -20.29
CA ARG A 19 5.87 -0.62 -21.72
C ARG A 19 4.54 -0.96 -22.41
N ARG A 20 4.05 -2.20 -22.22
CA ARG A 20 2.78 -2.66 -22.82
C ARG A 20 1.60 -1.80 -22.40
N GLN A 21 1.56 -1.42 -21.12
CA GLN A 21 0.51 -0.58 -20.57
C GLN A 21 0.53 0.85 -21.13
N PHE A 22 1.71 1.43 -21.39
CA PHE A 22 1.79 2.73 -22.07
C PHE A 22 1.41 2.68 -23.56
N TYR A 23 1.75 1.58 -24.25
CA TYR A 23 1.62 1.42 -25.70
C TYR A 23 0.87 0.13 -26.08
N PRO A 24 -0.47 0.07 -25.88
CA PRO A 24 -1.25 -1.14 -26.11
C PRO A 24 -1.39 -1.55 -27.60
N GLY A 25 -1.35 -0.60 -28.53
CA GLY A 25 -1.62 -0.85 -29.96
C GLY A 25 -0.46 -1.40 -30.81
N ASP A 26 0.78 -1.35 -30.32
CA ASP A 26 1.98 -1.61 -31.16
C ASP A 26 2.49 -3.07 -31.09
N HIS A 27 1.72 -3.96 -30.47
CA HIS A 27 2.02 -5.40 -30.35
C HIS A 27 1.24 -6.29 -31.33
N ARG A 28 0.47 -5.71 -32.28
CA ARG A 28 -0.37 -6.47 -33.23
C ARG A 28 0.37 -7.07 -34.45
N ASP A 29 1.71 -6.97 -34.56
CA ASP A 29 2.43 -7.39 -35.80
C ASP A 29 3.42 -8.57 -35.64
N ASP A 30 3.41 -9.32 -34.53
CA ASP A 30 4.30 -10.49 -34.35
C ASP A 30 3.63 -11.87 -34.55
N SER A 31 2.38 -11.90 -35.04
CA SER A 31 1.72 -13.15 -35.46
C SER A 31 0.74 -12.92 -36.61
N ARG A 32 1.26 -12.56 -37.79
CA ARG A 32 0.56 -12.84 -39.06
C ARG A 32 0.94 -14.25 -39.52
N ASP A 33 0.27 -15.24 -38.96
CA ASP A 33 -0.02 -16.45 -39.72
C ASP A 33 -1.43 -16.29 -40.27
N ASP A 34 -1.46 -16.31 -41.61
CA ASP A 34 -2.58 -16.36 -42.53
C ASP A 34 -3.57 -17.46 -42.12
N ASP A 35 -4.79 -17.08 -41.73
CA ASP A 35 -6.00 -17.81 -42.09
C ASP A 35 -7.22 -16.92 -41.80
N GLY A 36 -7.97 -16.61 -42.86
CA GLY A 36 -9.07 -15.68 -42.83
C GLY A 36 -10.30 -16.19 -42.10
N ASP A 37 -10.88 -15.34 -41.26
CA ASP A 37 -12.32 -15.21 -41.18
C ASP A 37 -12.69 -13.78 -40.79
N ALA A 38 -13.32 -13.09 -41.75
CA ALA A 38 -13.89 -11.77 -41.53
C ALA A 38 -15.30 -11.95 -40.97
N ALA A 39 -15.46 -11.81 -39.66
CA ALA A 39 -16.78 -11.77 -39.04
C ALA A 39 -16.85 -10.76 -37.90
N ALA A 40 -17.64 -9.70 -38.17
CA ALA A 40 -18.34 -8.83 -37.24
C ALA A 40 -17.51 -7.99 -36.25
N ALA A 41 -17.23 -6.76 -36.68
CA ALA A 41 -17.17 -5.61 -35.79
C ALA A 41 -18.60 -5.24 -35.39
N ASP A 42 -18.92 -5.32 -34.10
CA ASP A 42 -19.99 -4.59 -33.41
C ASP A 42 -19.73 -4.74 -31.89
N ASP A 43 -19.83 -3.61 -31.17
CA ASP A 43 -19.61 -3.35 -29.72
C ASP A 43 -18.18 -2.93 -29.27
N ASP A 44 -17.74 -1.72 -29.68
CA ASP A 44 -16.53 -1.03 -29.20
C ASP A 44 -16.88 0.13 -28.23
N ASP A 45 -17.31 -0.17 -27.00
CA ASP A 45 -17.33 0.82 -25.89
C ASP A 45 -16.58 0.30 -24.63
N ASP A 46 -16.36 -1.01 -24.47
CA ASP A 46 -15.66 -1.60 -23.29
C ASP A 46 -14.11 -1.61 -23.41
N ASP A 47 -13.55 -1.56 -24.63
CA ASP A 47 -12.10 -1.68 -24.86
C ASP A 47 -11.29 -0.41 -24.51
N ASP A 48 -11.91 0.78 -24.54
CA ASP A 48 -11.24 2.06 -24.28
C ASP A 48 -10.99 2.31 -22.77
N ASP A 49 -11.92 1.89 -21.91
CA ASP A 49 -11.79 2.00 -20.44
C ASP A 49 -10.63 1.12 -19.91
N ASP A 50 -10.47 -0.09 -20.45
CA ASP A 50 -9.37 -1.01 -20.10
C ASP A 50 -7.99 -0.44 -20.48
N VAL A 51 -7.92 0.31 -21.58
CA VAL A 51 -6.69 0.99 -22.02
C VAL A 51 -6.37 2.18 -21.14
N GLU A 52 -7.37 2.98 -20.75
CA GLU A 52 -7.19 4.10 -19.83
C GLU A 52 -6.65 3.62 -18.48
N ASP A 53 -7.28 2.59 -17.91
CA ASP A 53 -6.90 1.98 -16.63
C ASP A 53 -5.48 1.39 -16.66
N ALA A 54 -5.11 0.73 -17.76
CA ALA A 54 -3.75 0.22 -17.94
C ALA A 54 -2.71 1.35 -17.92
N ARG A 55 -2.98 2.45 -18.61
CA ARG A 55 -2.08 3.63 -18.63
C ARG A 55 -2.00 4.31 -17.27
N GLN A 56 -3.12 4.44 -16.55
CA GLN A 56 -3.14 4.98 -15.18
C GLN A 56 -2.29 4.13 -14.22
N LEU A 57 -2.41 2.80 -14.27
CA LEU A 57 -1.58 1.87 -13.49
C LEU A 57 -0.09 1.99 -13.83
N ALA A 58 0.24 2.18 -15.11
CA ALA A 58 1.63 2.38 -15.54
C ALA A 58 2.23 3.68 -14.99
N VAL A 59 1.48 4.79 -15.05
CA VAL A 59 1.88 6.08 -14.45
C VAL A 59 2.15 5.90 -12.95
N GLY A 60 1.24 5.24 -12.22
CA GLY A 60 1.41 4.96 -10.79
C GLY A 60 2.66 4.13 -10.49
N ARG A 61 2.93 3.08 -11.28
CA ARG A 61 4.11 2.23 -11.10
C ARG A 61 5.42 2.98 -11.38
N VAL A 62 5.45 3.82 -12.42
CA VAL A 62 6.64 4.63 -12.73
C VAL A 62 6.86 5.70 -11.65
N SER A 63 5.81 6.29 -11.10
CA SER A 63 5.91 7.23 -9.96
C SER A 63 6.65 6.58 -8.77
N MET A 64 6.31 5.33 -8.43
CA MET A 64 7.04 4.55 -7.43
C MET A 64 8.50 4.30 -7.82
N TRP A 65 8.82 4.10 -9.10
CA TRP A 65 10.21 3.94 -9.55
C TRP A 65 11.01 5.23 -9.45
N MET A 66 10.39 6.40 -9.64
CA MET A 66 11.05 7.69 -9.46
C MET A 66 11.47 7.91 -8.00
N THR A 67 10.65 7.52 -7.02
CA THR A 67 10.99 7.67 -5.59
C THR A 67 12.15 6.76 -5.17
N ARG A 68 12.33 5.62 -5.85
CA ARG A 68 13.46 4.69 -5.64
C ARG A 68 14.80 5.18 -6.23
N GLN A 69 14.81 6.31 -6.95
CA GLN A 69 15.96 6.84 -7.69
C GLN A 69 16.42 5.93 -8.85
N HIS A 70 17.29 6.44 -9.73
CA HIS A 70 17.83 5.73 -10.92
C HIS A 70 16.79 5.31 -11.97
N CYS A 71 15.64 5.98 -12.02
CA CYS A 71 14.67 5.80 -13.11
C CYS A 71 15.20 6.49 -14.38
N PRO A 72 15.25 5.82 -15.54
CA PRO A 72 15.68 6.46 -16.78
C PRO A 72 14.78 7.63 -17.15
N HIS A 73 15.39 8.75 -17.58
CA HIS A 73 14.68 9.98 -17.93
C HIS A 73 13.56 9.78 -18.96
N LEU A 74 13.73 8.85 -19.90
CA LEU A 74 12.71 8.55 -20.93
C LEU A 74 11.51 7.78 -20.36
N VAL A 75 11.71 6.96 -19.33
CA VAL A 75 10.62 6.31 -18.60
C VAL A 75 9.83 7.35 -17.80
N GLU A 76 10.54 8.28 -17.12
CA GLU A 76 9.93 9.43 -16.44
C GLU A 76 9.13 10.31 -17.41
N SER A 77 9.73 10.68 -18.53
CA SER A 77 9.12 11.54 -19.53
C SER A 77 7.86 10.92 -20.13
N THR A 78 7.86 9.60 -20.36
CA THR A 78 6.69 8.85 -20.84
C THR A 78 5.54 8.98 -19.84
N ALA A 79 5.79 8.70 -18.56
CA ALA A 79 4.77 8.79 -17.52
C ALA A 79 4.20 10.21 -17.36
N LEU A 80 5.04 11.24 -17.42
CA LEU A 80 4.59 12.64 -17.31
C LEU A 80 3.72 13.07 -18.50
N LEU A 81 4.10 12.68 -19.72
CA LEU A 81 3.34 12.99 -20.94
C LEU A 81 2.01 12.23 -20.96
N THR A 82 2.02 10.94 -20.62
CA THR A 82 0.80 10.13 -20.50
C THR A 82 -0.14 10.65 -19.42
N ALA A 83 0.37 11.05 -18.25
CA ALA A 83 -0.46 11.65 -17.20
C ALA A 83 -1.15 12.95 -17.65
N ALA A 84 -0.46 13.78 -18.44
CA ALA A 84 -1.03 15.00 -18.99
C ALA A 84 -2.12 14.70 -20.04
N LEU A 85 -1.96 13.64 -20.86
CA LEU A 85 -2.98 13.17 -21.80
C LEU A 85 -4.23 12.67 -21.10
N LEU A 86 -4.08 11.77 -20.12
CA LEU A 86 -5.20 11.21 -19.33
C LEU A 86 -6.00 12.33 -18.63
N THR A 87 -5.29 13.33 -18.09
CA THR A 87 -5.95 14.48 -17.45
C THR A 87 -6.76 15.32 -18.45
N ASP A 88 -6.32 15.40 -19.70
CA ASP A 88 -6.97 16.17 -20.77
C ASP A 88 -8.16 15.42 -21.39
N GLU A 89 -8.05 14.09 -21.53
CA GLU A 89 -9.14 13.18 -21.92
C GLU A 89 -10.27 13.24 -20.88
N ALA A 90 -9.93 13.15 -19.59
CA ALA A 90 -10.89 13.33 -18.51
C ALA A 90 -11.55 14.72 -18.48
N ASP A 91 -10.84 15.78 -18.92
CA ASP A 91 -11.44 17.13 -19.09
C ASP A 91 -12.40 17.19 -20.28
N ASP A 92 -12.07 16.54 -21.40
CA ASP A 92 -12.95 16.48 -22.58
C ASP A 92 -14.25 15.74 -22.26
N SER A 93 -14.20 14.62 -21.53
CA SER A 93 -15.38 13.89 -21.06
C SER A 93 -16.26 14.74 -20.12
N ARG A 94 -15.67 15.56 -19.24
CA ARG A 94 -16.39 16.48 -18.33
C ARG A 94 -16.98 17.71 -19.04
N ARG A 95 -16.44 18.12 -20.19
CA ARG A 95 -16.99 19.24 -20.97
C ARG A 95 -18.28 18.87 -21.68
N LEU A 96 -18.41 17.60 -22.10
CA LEU A 96 -19.65 17.06 -22.66
C LEU A 96 -20.81 17.09 -21.65
N SER A 97 -20.52 17.03 -20.34
CA SER A 97 -21.51 17.09 -19.26
C SER A 97 -21.87 18.51 -18.74
N SER A 98 -21.53 19.56 -19.50
CA SER A 98 -22.06 20.94 -19.41
C SER A 98 -21.69 21.84 -18.21
N SER A 99 -20.64 21.56 -17.43
CA SER A 99 -20.10 22.56 -16.48
C SER A 99 -18.61 22.36 -16.17
N CYS A 100 -17.71 22.86 -17.03
CA CYS A 100 -16.28 22.90 -16.74
C CYS A 100 -15.81 24.35 -16.48
N PRO A 101 -15.26 24.67 -15.29
CA PRO A 101 -14.71 25.98 -15.02
C PRO A 101 -13.43 26.26 -15.84
N PRO A 102 -13.17 27.51 -16.26
CA PRO A 102 -12.01 27.88 -17.09
C PRO A 102 -10.64 27.52 -16.50
N SER A 103 -10.57 27.27 -15.17
CA SER A 103 -9.35 26.91 -14.44
C SER A 103 -8.78 25.56 -14.86
N VAL A 104 -9.61 24.58 -15.23
CA VAL A 104 -9.17 23.23 -15.63
C VAL A 104 -8.46 23.28 -16.98
N ALA A 105 -8.97 24.09 -17.92
CA ALA A 105 -8.36 24.30 -19.23
C ALA A 105 -6.92 24.87 -19.14
N TYR A 106 -6.68 25.74 -18.15
CA TYR A 106 -5.36 26.30 -17.89
C TYR A 106 -4.43 25.26 -17.23
N ALA A 107 -4.95 24.50 -16.26
CA ALA A 107 -4.20 23.46 -15.55
C ALA A 107 -3.67 22.38 -16.51
N VAL A 108 -4.52 21.90 -17.43
CA VAL A 108 -4.11 20.92 -18.46
C VAL A 108 -3.00 21.47 -19.35
N ARG A 109 -3.11 22.72 -19.82
CA ARG A 109 -2.04 23.36 -20.63
C ARG A 109 -0.73 23.48 -19.84
N ALA A 110 -0.81 23.81 -18.55
CA ALA A 110 0.37 23.89 -17.69
C ALA A 110 1.01 22.51 -17.47
N ALA A 111 0.20 21.45 -17.27
CA ALA A 111 0.67 20.08 -17.13
C ALA A 111 1.44 19.59 -18.37
N TYR A 112 0.87 19.79 -19.58
CA TYR A 112 1.57 19.48 -20.82
C TYR A 112 2.88 20.26 -20.96
N ALA A 113 2.85 21.57 -20.71
CA ALA A 113 4.03 22.41 -20.85
C ALA A 113 5.15 21.99 -19.88
N ALA A 114 4.80 21.62 -18.64
CA ALA A 114 5.74 21.12 -17.65
C ALA A 114 6.33 19.76 -18.07
N ALA A 115 5.47 18.80 -18.43
CA ALA A 115 5.88 17.47 -18.88
C ALA A 115 6.80 17.54 -20.12
N PHE A 116 6.40 18.32 -21.12
CA PHE A 116 7.14 18.49 -22.37
C PHE A 116 8.47 19.22 -22.15
N SER A 117 8.49 20.27 -21.31
CA SER A 117 9.72 21.00 -20.99
C SER A 117 10.71 20.13 -20.23
N ARG A 118 10.22 19.27 -19.32
CA ARG A 118 11.02 18.29 -18.59
C ARG A 118 11.62 17.25 -19.54
N PHE A 119 10.80 16.69 -20.45
CA PHE A 119 11.23 15.76 -21.48
C PHE A 119 12.40 16.31 -22.31
N VAL A 120 12.20 17.47 -22.95
CA VAL A 120 13.20 18.05 -23.85
C VAL A 120 14.46 18.47 -23.10
N THR A 121 14.32 19.13 -21.95
CA THR A 121 15.48 19.63 -21.19
C THR A 121 16.31 18.48 -20.64
N GLY A 122 15.70 17.49 -19.99
CA GLY A 122 16.43 16.37 -19.43
C GLY A 122 17.12 15.49 -20.47
N LEU A 123 16.52 15.35 -21.67
CA LEU A 123 17.13 14.61 -22.78
C LEU A 123 18.35 15.36 -23.31
N LEU A 124 18.22 16.65 -23.63
CA LEU A 124 19.30 17.43 -24.23
C LEU A 124 20.45 17.68 -23.25
N ASP A 125 20.16 17.89 -21.97
CA ASP A 125 21.19 18.04 -20.93
C ASP A 125 22.01 16.75 -20.77
N GLY A 126 21.39 15.57 -20.93
CA GLY A 126 22.08 14.28 -20.91
C GLY A 126 23.08 14.09 -22.07
N HIS A 127 22.87 14.80 -23.19
CA HIS A 127 23.72 14.75 -24.39
C HIS A 127 24.67 15.95 -24.53
N GLN A 128 24.67 16.89 -23.57
CA GLN A 128 25.55 18.06 -23.60
C GLN A 128 27.00 17.65 -23.25
N ASP A 129 27.96 18.14 -24.04
CA ASP A 129 29.38 17.95 -23.77
C ASP A 129 29.85 18.88 -22.62
N LYS A 130 30.61 18.32 -21.67
CA LYS A 130 31.18 19.07 -20.53
C LYS A 130 32.26 20.06 -20.95
N LEU A 131 32.88 19.86 -22.12
CA LEU A 131 34.01 20.67 -22.58
C LEU A 131 33.59 21.89 -23.40
N ARG A 132 32.42 21.85 -24.07
CA ARG A 132 31.92 22.93 -24.92
C ARG A 132 30.41 23.06 -24.81
N LYS A 133 29.93 24.26 -24.48
CA LYS A 133 28.49 24.57 -24.47
C LYS A 133 27.96 24.60 -25.90
N GLN A 134 27.20 23.58 -26.30
CA GLN A 134 26.46 23.57 -27.56
C GLN A 134 25.04 24.11 -27.37
N SER A 135 24.46 24.65 -28.44
CA SER A 135 23.06 25.10 -28.40
C SER A 135 22.11 23.90 -28.31
N MET A 136 20.93 24.07 -27.71
CA MET A 136 19.91 23.01 -27.64
C MET A 136 19.51 22.51 -29.04
N TYR A 137 19.48 23.39 -30.04
CA TYR A 137 19.21 23.02 -31.43
C TYR A 137 20.31 22.13 -32.03
N THR A 138 21.57 22.41 -31.71
CA THR A 138 22.71 21.61 -32.18
C THR A 138 22.68 20.20 -31.60
N ILE A 139 22.37 20.09 -30.30
CA ILE A 139 22.27 18.79 -29.61
C ILE A 139 21.04 18.03 -30.10
N ALA A 140 19.90 18.70 -30.28
CA ALA A 140 18.69 18.08 -30.81
C ALA A 140 18.94 17.47 -32.20
N ALA A 141 19.64 18.20 -33.08
CA ALA A 141 19.99 17.72 -34.40
C ALA A 141 20.90 16.48 -34.36
N SER A 142 21.80 16.36 -33.37
CA SER A 142 22.72 15.22 -33.29
C SER A 142 22.04 13.91 -32.86
N ILE A 143 20.97 13.99 -32.05
CA ILE A 143 20.20 12.84 -31.59
C ILE A 143 18.92 12.59 -32.40
N GLY A 144 18.67 13.39 -33.45
CA GLY A 144 17.47 13.29 -34.27
C GLY A 144 16.18 13.74 -33.58
N LEU A 145 16.28 14.62 -32.58
CA LEU A 145 15.13 15.24 -31.94
C LEU A 145 14.60 16.38 -32.85
N PRO A 146 13.30 16.39 -33.22
CA PRO A 146 12.75 17.43 -34.08
C PRO A 146 12.98 18.84 -33.51
N SER A 147 13.43 19.78 -34.34
CA SER A 147 13.65 21.18 -33.94
C SER A 147 12.39 21.84 -33.38
N ALA A 148 11.22 21.42 -33.87
CA ALA A 148 9.92 21.85 -33.37
C ALA A 148 9.70 21.52 -31.87
N PHE A 149 10.35 20.48 -31.33
CA PHE A 149 10.27 20.15 -29.91
C PHE A 149 11.09 21.14 -29.08
N VAL A 150 12.27 21.52 -29.58
CA VAL A 150 13.11 22.55 -28.95
C VAL A 150 12.42 23.92 -28.98
N GLU A 151 11.79 24.25 -30.11
CA GLU A 151 11.01 25.48 -30.27
C GLU A 151 9.81 25.51 -29.31
N LEU A 152 9.03 24.42 -29.23
CA LEU A 152 7.90 24.35 -28.31
C LEU A 152 8.34 24.45 -26.85
N ARG A 153 9.46 23.83 -26.47
CA ARG A 153 10.04 23.99 -25.14
C ARG A 153 10.40 25.45 -24.88
N HIS A 154 11.09 26.12 -25.80
CA HIS A 154 11.45 27.53 -25.66
C HIS A 154 10.21 28.40 -25.47
N GLN A 155 9.19 28.19 -26.30
CA GLN A 155 7.92 28.92 -26.25
C GLN A 155 7.21 28.70 -24.90
N SER A 156 7.12 27.45 -24.44
CA SER A 156 6.47 27.09 -23.17
C SER A 156 7.17 27.67 -21.93
N THR A 157 8.47 27.95 -21.99
CA THR A 157 9.24 28.47 -20.84
C THR A 157 9.44 29.98 -20.84
N HIS A 158 9.56 30.60 -22.02
CA HIS A 158 9.98 32.00 -22.15
C HIS A 158 8.95 32.90 -22.84
N GLU A 159 7.99 32.32 -23.54
CA GLU A 159 6.96 33.07 -24.27
C GLU A 159 5.58 32.75 -23.69
N GLN A 160 4.53 33.13 -24.42
CA GLN A 160 3.17 32.79 -24.02
C GLN A 160 2.92 31.29 -24.17
N LEU A 161 2.27 30.72 -23.15
CA LEU A 161 1.93 29.30 -23.10
C LEU A 161 1.16 28.88 -24.36
N PRO A 162 1.60 27.83 -25.08
CA PRO A 162 0.93 27.39 -26.31
C PRO A 162 -0.53 26.96 -26.09
N SER A 163 -1.29 26.82 -27.18
CA SER A 163 -2.67 26.34 -27.14
C SER A 163 -2.73 24.86 -26.76
N ARG A 164 -3.85 24.43 -26.13
CA ARG A 164 -4.08 23.03 -25.74
C ARG A 164 -3.92 22.07 -26.92
N ALA A 165 -4.51 22.39 -28.08
CA ALA A 165 -4.42 21.57 -29.29
C ALA A 165 -2.96 21.39 -29.78
N ARG A 166 -2.15 22.45 -29.72
CA ARG A 166 -0.72 22.36 -30.09
C ARG A 166 0.06 21.52 -29.08
N LEU A 167 -0.23 21.65 -27.79
CA LEU A 167 0.43 20.88 -26.73
C LEU A 167 0.09 19.39 -26.79
N ARG A 168 -1.19 19.05 -26.95
CA ARG A 168 -1.69 17.66 -27.11
C ARG A 168 -1.02 16.97 -28.29
N ALA A 169 -1.12 17.57 -29.49
CA ALA A 169 -0.53 17.01 -30.71
C ALA A 169 1.00 16.82 -30.61
N MET A 170 1.69 17.70 -29.89
CA MET A 170 3.14 17.59 -29.69
C MET A 170 3.49 16.55 -28.63
N ALA A 171 2.69 16.39 -27.58
CA ALA A 171 2.85 15.34 -26.57
C ALA A 171 2.67 13.94 -27.17
N GLU A 172 1.66 13.73 -28.00
CA GLU A 172 1.45 12.47 -28.75
C GLU A 172 2.64 12.16 -29.66
N ARG A 173 3.12 13.14 -30.44
CA ARG A 173 4.32 12.98 -31.28
C ARG A 173 5.58 12.70 -30.44
N ALA A 174 5.69 13.28 -29.26
CA ALA A 174 6.79 13.01 -28.35
C ALA A 174 6.73 11.56 -27.82
N LEU A 175 5.55 11.04 -27.47
CA LEU A 175 5.41 9.64 -27.04
C LEU A 175 5.79 8.65 -28.14
N VAL A 176 5.41 8.91 -29.39
CA VAL A 176 5.84 8.12 -30.56
C VAL A 176 7.35 8.20 -30.76
N TRP A 177 7.92 9.40 -30.66
CA TRP A 177 9.37 9.57 -30.77
C TRP A 177 10.12 8.84 -29.63
N ILE A 178 9.64 8.90 -28.39
CA ILE A 178 10.23 8.19 -27.25
C ILE A 178 10.15 6.67 -27.44
N TRP A 179 9.04 6.17 -27.99
CA TRP A 179 8.92 4.77 -28.37
C TRP A 179 10.03 4.35 -29.33
N ASP A 180 10.16 5.10 -30.43
CA ASP A 180 11.17 4.87 -31.45
C ASP A 180 12.60 5.03 -30.97
N TYR A 181 12.84 5.91 -30.01
CA TYR A 181 14.18 6.18 -29.51
C TYR A 181 14.61 5.21 -28.40
N TYR A 182 13.66 4.69 -27.61
CA TYR A 182 13.97 3.97 -26.38
C TYR A 182 13.16 2.67 -26.20
N TRP A 183 11.83 2.74 -26.13
CA TRP A 183 11.02 1.59 -25.69
C TRP A 183 11.08 0.40 -26.65
N LYS A 184 11.14 0.65 -27.97
CA LYS A 184 11.22 -0.43 -28.97
C LYS A 184 12.53 -1.23 -28.89
N HIS A 185 13.60 -0.60 -28.39
CA HIS A 185 14.91 -1.23 -28.29
C HIS A 185 15.08 -2.06 -27.02
N LEU A 186 14.10 -2.05 -26.11
CA LEU A 186 14.14 -2.84 -24.88
C LEU A 186 13.90 -4.34 -25.09
N ASP A 187 13.55 -4.83 -26.28
CA ASP A 187 13.45 -6.27 -26.57
C ASP A 187 14.74 -6.88 -27.13
N ALA A 188 15.67 -6.05 -27.60
CA ALA A 188 16.93 -6.51 -28.17
C ALA A 188 17.93 -6.89 -27.07
N ALA A 189 17.70 -8.02 -26.39
CA ALA A 189 18.76 -8.78 -25.74
C ALA A 189 19.21 -9.90 -26.70
N PRO A 190 20.52 -10.20 -26.79
CA PRO A 190 21.05 -11.24 -27.66
C PRO A 190 20.42 -12.61 -27.35
N ALA A 191 20.38 -13.47 -28.37
CA ALA A 191 19.66 -14.76 -28.48
C ALA A 191 19.93 -15.83 -27.38
N ASP A 192 20.54 -15.47 -26.26
CA ASP A 192 21.07 -16.41 -25.28
C ASP A 192 20.31 -16.38 -23.94
N GLN A 193 19.22 -15.59 -23.80
CA GLN A 193 18.45 -15.49 -22.54
C GLN A 193 16.92 -15.32 -22.74
N GLN A 194 16.32 -16.06 -23.67
CA GLN A 194 14.88 -16.31 -23.63
C GLN A 194 14.62 -17.54 -22.75
N HIS A 195 14.11 -17.33 -21.53
CA HIS A 195 13.52 -18.39 -20.73
C HIS A 195 12.01 -18.13 -20.68
N HIS A 196 11.27 -18.84 -21.53
CA HIS A 196 9.82 -18.90 -21.47
C HIS A 196 9.43 -20.08 -20.54
N PRO A 197 8.39 -19.98 -19.70
CA PRO A 197 7.92 -21.10 -18.88
C PRO A 197 7.36 -22.30 -19.69
N ASP A 198 7.20 -22.15 -21.01
CA ASP A 198 6.90 -23.26 -21.95
C ASP A 198 8.17 -24.01 -22.41
N ASP A 199 9.37 -23.50 -22.08
CA ASP A 199 10.66 -24.07 -22.47
C ASP A 199 11.17 -25.13 -21.47
N ASP A 200 10.80 -25.07 -20.18
CA ASP A 200 11.33 -26.01 -19.18
C ASP A 200 10.84 -27.45 -19.36
N CYS A 201 9.54 -27.64 -19.64
CA CYS A 201 8.98 -28.96 -19.95
C CYS A 201 9.53 -29.48 -21.29
N ARG A 202 9.61 -28.61 -22.30
CA ARG A 202 10.18 -28.93 -23.62
C ARG A 202 11.66 -29.32 -23.51
N ALA A 203 12.45 -28.60 -22.72
CA ALA A 203 13.85 -28.86 -22.47
C ALA A 203 14.07 -30.18 -21.71
N ALA A 204 13.21 -30.48 -20.72
CA ALA A 204 13.26 -31.75 -20.00
C ALA A 204 12.94 -32.94 -20.93
N VAL A 205 11.91 -32.83 -21.76
CA VAL A 205 11.57 -33.85 -22.76
C VAL A 205 12.68 -33.98 -23.82
N LEU A 206 13.24 -32.87 -24.31
CA LEU A 206 14.39 -32.90 -25.24
C LEU A 206 15.65 -33.51 -24.61
N ALA A 207 15.89 -33.29 -23.32
CA ALA A 207 16.99 -33.90 -22.59
C ALA A 207 16.81 -35.42 -22.46
N PHE A 208 15.57 -35.88 -22.23
CA PHE A 208 15.23 -37.29 -22.27
C PHE A 208 15.47 -37.90 -23.66
N LEU A 209 15.06 -37.21 -24.73
CA LEU A 209 15.27 -37.69 -26.10
C LEU A 209 16.75 -37.73 -26.53
N ARG A 210 17.58 -36.85 -25.94
CA ARG A 210 19.03 -36.78 -26.18
C ARG A 210 19.83 -37.73 -25.30
N ALA A 211 19.23 -38.33 -24.27
CA ALA A 211 19.90 -39.32 -23.46
C ALA A 211 20.29 -40.51 -24.36
N ALA A 212 21.59 -40.80 -24.40
CA ALA A 212 22.09 -42.07 -24.94
C ALA A 212 21.48 -43.23 -24.13
N ASP A 213 21.53 -44.46 -24.65
CA ASP A 213 20.88 -45.69 -24.15
C ASP A 213 21.37 -46.16 -22.76
N ASP A 214 21.35 -45.24 -21.81
CA ASP A 214 21.63 -45.35 -20.39
C ASP A 214 20.28 -45.45 -19.68
N VAL A 215 19.90 -46.70 -19.41
CA VAL A 215 18.58 -47.09 -18.91
C VAL A 215 18.26 -46.43 -17.56
N GLU A 216 19.26 -46.25 -16.69
CA GLU A 216 19.08 -45.61 -15.38
C GLU A 216 18.84 -44.10 -15.51
N ARG A 217 19.55 -43.45 -16.44
CA ARG A 217 19.40 -42.01 -16.70
C ARG A 217 18.06 -41.71 -17.37
N GLU A 218 17.63 -42.57 -18.29
CA GLU A 218 16.30 -42.48 -18.90
C GLU A 218 15.19 -42.63 -17.85
N ALA A 219 15.26 -43.64 -16.98
CA ALA A 219 14.26 -43.85 -15.94
C ALA A 219 14.15 -42.66 -14.97
N SER A 220 15.30 -42.09 -14.58
CA SER A 220 15.36 -40.93 -13.69
C SER A 220 14.77 -39.67 -14.33
N GLN A 221 15.06 -39.43 -15.61
CA GLN A 221 14.51 -38.29 -16.35
C GLN A 221 13.01 -38.44 -16.64
N ARG A 222 12.54 -39.66 -16.93
CA ARG A 222 11.11 -39.97 -17.08
C ARG A 222 10.35 -39.67 -15.79
N ALA A 223 10.84 -40.14 -14.64
CA ALA A 223 10.24 -39.89 -13.34
C ALA A 223 10.24 -38.39 -12.99
N ALA A 224 11.33 -37.67 -13.30
CA ALA A 224 11.43 -36.24 -13.08
C ALA A 224 10.41 -35.42 -13.91
N ILE A 225 10.15 -35.82 -15.15
CA ILE A 225 9.14 -35.18 -16.00
C ILE A 225 7.74 -35.40 -15.44
N LEU A 226 7.41 -36.64 -15.07
CA LEU A 226 6.07 -37.01 -14.57
C LEU A 226 5.77 -36.48 -13.17
N CYS A 227 6.79 -36.23 -12.34
CA CYS A 227 6.61 -35.65 -11.01
C CYS A 227 6.37 -34.12 -11.06
N ARG A 228 6.84 -33.44 -12.11
CA ARG A 228 6.89 -31.97 -12.19
C ARG A 228 5.80 -31.37 -13.08
N TRP A 229 5.27 -32.12 -14.04
CA TRP A 229 4.25 -31.64 -14.97
C TRP A 229 3.07 -32.63 -15.08
N ASP A 230 1.88 -32.09 -15.26
CA ASP A 230 0.67 -32.87 -15.45
C ASP A 230 0.72 -33.71 -16.74
N ARG A 231 -0.01 -34.82 -16.74
CA ARG A 231 -0.04 -35.78 -17.84
C ARG A 231 -0.42 -35.12 -19.18
N ASP A 232 -1.41 -34.24 -19.19
CA ASP A 232 -1.93 -33.65 -20.42
C ASP A 232 -0.91 -32.69 -21.05
N ARG A 233 -0.21 -31.89 -20.22
CA ARG A 233 0.89 -31.02 -20.65
C ARG A 233 2.10 -31.76 -21.19
N VAL A 234 2.48 -32.89 -20.57
CA VAL A 234 3.59 -33.73 -21.06
C VAL A 234 3.23 -34.34 -22.42
N LEU A 235 2.01 -34.87 -22.57
CA LEU A 235 1.54 -35.45 -23.84
C LEU A 235 1.43 -34.41 -24.96
N ALA A 236 0.92 -33.21 -24.67
CA ALA A 236 0.87 -32.10 -25.62
C ALA A 236 2.28 -31.68 -26.09
N THR A 237 3.26 -31.69 -25.19
CA THR A 237 4.66 -31.36 -25.51
C THR A 237 5.33 -32.44 -26.36
N ILE A 238 5.08 -33.73 -26.07
CA ILE A 238 5.56 -34.85 -26.87
C ILE A 238 4.97 -34.82 -28.29
N SER A 239 3.67 -34.54 -28.42
CA SER A 239 2.99 -34.43 -29.72
C SER A 239 3.58 -33.31 -30.58
N ARG A 240 3.81 -32.12 -29.99
CA ARG A 240 4.52 -31.01 -30.66
C ARG A 240 5.93 -31.40 -31.10
N LEU A 241 6.68 -32.16 -30.30
CA LEU A 241 8.04 -32.60 -30.62
C LEU A 241 8.09 -33.71 -31.69
N GLN A 242 7.12 -34.63 -31.71
CA GLN A 242 7.00 -35.67 -32.74
C GLN A 242 6.82 -35.07 -34.14
N ASN A 243 6.10 -33.95 -34.26
CA ASN A 243 5.86 -33.28 -35.53
C ASN A 243 7.01 -32.38 -36.00
N THR A 244 8.00 -32.11 -35.13
CA THR A 244 9.07 -31.11 -35.39
C THR A 244 10.48 -31.70 -35.46
N LEU A 245 10.74 -32.85 -34.84
CA LEU A 245 12.07 -33.47 -34.81
C LEU A 245 12.28 -34.48 -35.96
N PRO A 246 13.35 -34.35 -36.77
CA PRO A 246 13.67 -35.33 -37.80
C PRO A 246 14.42 -36.55 -37.20
N GLY A 247 13.93 -37.77 -37.47
CA GLY A 247 14.65 -39.02 -37.22
C GLY A 247 13.85 -40.11 -36.48
N ASN A 248 13.94 -41.35 -36.97
CA ASN A 248 13.15 -42.49 -36.46
C ASN A 248 13.42 -42.82 -34.98
N GLN A 249 14.63 -42.57 -34.48
CA GLN A 249 14.99 -42.84 -33.07
C GLN A 249 14.33 -41.86 -32.09
N ALA A 250 14.29 -40.56 -32.41
CA ALA A 250 13.60 -39.57 -31.59
C ALA A 250 12.09 -39.84 -31.54
N PHE A 251 11.52 -40.22 -32.68
CA PHE A 251 10.11 -40.61 -32.78
C PHE A 251 9.78 -41.84 -31.91
N LEU A 252 10.61 -42.89 -31.94
CA LEU A 252 10.43 -44.09 -31.12
C LEU A 252 10.58 -43.81 -29.62
N LYS A 253 11.50 -42.93 -29.21
CA LYS A 253 11.64 -42.52 -27.81
C LYS A 253 10.46 -41.66 -27.33
N CYS A 254 9.96 -40.75 -28.17
CA CYS A 254 8.71 -40.02 -27.89
C CYS A 254 7.52 -40.98 -27.70
N LEU A 255 7.41 -42.01 -28.54
CA LEU A 255 6.35 -43.02 -28.45
C LEU A 255 6.48 -43.91 -27.20
N SER A 256 7.71 -44.26 -26.81
CA SER A 256 7.96 -44.98 -25.57
C SER A 256 7.59 -44.15 -24.33
N LEU A 257 7.88 -42.85 -24.35
CA LEU A 257 7.53 -41.94 -23.26
C LEU A 257 6.01 -41.74 -23.18
N SER A 258 5.34 -41.51 -24.32
CA SER A 258 3.89 -41.31 -24.34
C SER A 258 3.12 -42.57 -23.90
N ARG A 259 3.55 -43.76 -24.32
CA ARG A 259 2.99 -45.03 -23.85
C ARG A 259 3.13 -45.16 -22.33
N HIS A 260 4.31 -44.86 -21.79
CA HIS A 260 4.56 -44.97 -20.35
C HIS A 260 3.72 -43.97 -19.54
N VAL A 261 3.55 -42.74 -20.04
CA VAL A 261 2.69 -41.71 -19.44
C VAL A 261 1.21 -42.11 -19.46
N MET A 262 0.78 -42.89 -20.47
CA MET A 262 -0.60 -43.38 -20.59
C MET A 262 -0.88 -44.66 -19.78
N GLU A 263 0.13 -45.51 -19.55
CA GLU A 263 0.03 -46.79 -18.84
C GLU A 263 0.05 -46.67 -17.30
N GLN A 264 0.36 -45.51 -16.74
CA GLN A 264 0.28 -45.30 -15.29
C GLN A 264 -1.17 -45.18 -14.81
N PRO A 265 -1.62 -45.98 -13.81
CA PRO A 265 -2.96 -45.88 -13.26
C PRO A 265 -3.15 -44.53 -12.55
N ARG A 266 -4.36 -43.94 -12.63
CA ARG A 266 -4.73 -42.78 -11.81
C ARG A 266 -4.50 -43.14 -10.34
N GLN A 267 -3.48 -42.56 -9.72
CA GLN A 267 -3.20 -42.80 -8.31
C GLN A 267 -4.13 -41.93 -7.46
N GLU A 268 -5.19 -42.54 -6.94
CA GLU A 268 -5.82 -42.10 -5.68
C GLU A 268 -4.82 -42.40 -4.56
N VAL A 269 -4.51 -41.42 -3.70
CA VAL A 269 -3.47 -41.54 -2.67
C VAL A 269 -4.10 -41.85 -1.31
N GLU A 270 -4.05 -43.10 -0.87
CA GLU A 270 -4.02 -43.48 0.55
C GLU A 270 -2.57 -43.40 1.07
N PRO A 271 -2.32 -43.04 2.35
CA PRO A 271 -0.96 -42.84 2.86
C PRO A 271 -0.36 -44.11 3.51
N PRO A 272 0.87 -44.53 3.18
CA PRO A 272 1.64 -45.50 3.94
C PRO A 272 2.89 -44.89 4.63
N PRO A 273 3.57 -45.63 5.52
CA PRO A 273 4.07 -45.10 6.79
C PRO A 273 5.54 -44.64 6.80
N LEU A 274 5.86 -43.84 7.82
CA LEU A 274 7.16 -43.24 8.14
C LEU A 274 8.23 -44.28 8.50
N GLU A 275 9.44 -44.16 7.91
CA GLU A 275 10.69 -44.08 8.70
C GLU A 275 11.94 -43.62 7.89
N THR A 276 12.69 -42.73 8.56
CA THR A 276 14.12 -42.35 8.42
C THR A 276 14.61 -41.50 7.23
N ASP A 277 14.74 -40.22 7.57
CA ASP A 277 15.65 -39.15 7.12
C ASP A 277 16.91 -39.58 6.32
N GLN A 278 17.08 -39.01 5.12
CA GLN A 278 18.28 -38.26 4.70
C GLN A 278 17.88 -37.30 3.54
N GLY A 279 18.01 -36.00 3.81
CA GLY A 279 17.38 -34.89 3.09
C GLY A 279 17.76 -34.63 1.63
N GLY A 280 16.91 -33.83 0.98
CA GLY A 280 17.30 -32.93 -0.10
C GLY A 280 16.23 -32.67 -1.18
N VAL A 281 15.14 -31.95 -0.87
CA VAL A 281 14.20 -31.42 -1.88
C VAL A 281 14.02 -29.92 -1.76
N VAL A 282 14.16 -29.26 -2.91
CA VAL A 282 13.78 -27.88 -3.24
C VAL A 282 12.43 -27.96 -3.97
N VAL A 283 11.42 -27.21 -3.53
CA VAL A 283 10.21 -26.94 -4.34
C VAL A 283 9.89 -25.46 -4.32
N GLU A 284 9.77 -24.92 -5.53
CA GLU A 284 9.27 -23.60 -5.91
C GLU A 284 7.74 -23.57 -5.79
N ALA A 285 7.19 -22.46 -5.28
CA ALA A 285 5.77 -22.16 -5.30
C ALA A 285 5.53 -20.99 -6.27
N ASP A 286 4.72 -21.26 -7.29
CA ASP A 286 4.20 -20.29 -8.23
C ASP A 286 2.91 -19.66 -7.70
N ALA A 287 2.64 -18.47 -8.24
CA ALA A 287 1.59 -17.56 -7.86
C ALA A 287 0.25 -17.86 -8.57
N ASN A 288 -0.83 -17.40 -7.90
CA ASN A 288 -2.21 -17.26 -8.36
C ASN A 288 -3.01 -18.54 -8.59
N THR A 289 -3.94 -18.86 -7.66
CA THR A 289 -5.36 -19.01 -8.01
C THR A 289 -6.28 -18.73 -6.79
N VAL A 290 -7.42 -18.14 -7.12
CA VAL A 290 -8.59 -17.64 -6.39
C VAL A 290 -9.39 -18.73 -5.67
N TYR A 291 -10.00 -18.45 -4.49
CA TYR A 291 -11.21 -19.09 -3.93
C TYR A 291 -11.88 -18.12 -2.94
N VAL A 292 -13.10 -17.60 -3.14
CA VAL A 292 -14.45 -18.20 -2.91
C VAL A 292 -14.53 -18.98 -1.60
N GLY A 293 -15.31 -18.45 -0.65
CA GLY A 293 -15.57 -19.03 0.66
C GLY A 293 -16.82 -19.90 0.70
N ASP A 294 -16.84 -20.73 1.72
CA ASP A 294 -17.92 -21.47 2.40
C ASP A 294 -17.18 -22.65 3.08
N ASP A 295 -17.42 -23.10 4.30
CA ASP A 295 -18.30 -22.79 5.42
C ASP A 295 -17.88 -23.82 6.51
N VAL A 296 -18.05 -23.52 7.82
CA VAL A 296 -18.63 -24.44 8.84
C VAL A 296 -17.76 -25.68 9.23
N ASP A 297 -17.41 -26.06 10.47
CA ASP A 297 -17.94 -26.00 11.85
C ASP A 297 -16.83 -26.59 12.78
N ASP A 298 -16.54 -26.01 13.95
CA ASP A 298 -16.92 -26.44 15.33
C ASP A 298 -15.87 -27.27 16.12
N ASP A 299 -15.86 -26.93 17.42
CA ASP A 299 -15.47 -27.68 18.63
C ASP A 299 -14.02 -27.69 19.18
N ASP A 300 -13.86 -26.82 20.20
CA ASP A 300 -13.54 -27.08 21.62
C ASP A 300 -12.13 -27.49 22.16
N ASP A 301 -11.73 -26.62 23.10
CA ASP A 301 -11.15 -26.80 24.45
C ASP A 301 -9.62 -26.97 24.73
N ASP A 302 -9.10 -25.89 25.35
CA ASP A 302 -8.35 -25.76 26.63
C ASP A 302 -7.02 -26.50 26.90
N ASP A 303 -5.92 -25.74 27.09
CA ASP A 303 -5.42 -25.25 28.41
C ASP A 303 -3.94 -24.73 28.39
N ASP A 304 -3.64 -23.90 29.38
CA ASP A 304 -2.49 -23.02 29.72
C ASP A 304 -1.02 -23.43 29.43
N ASP A 305 -0.17 -22.43 29.09
CA ASP A 305 1.02 -22.04 29.90
C ASP A 305 1.77 -20.80 29.35
N ASP A 306 2.33 -20.02 30.28
CA ASP A 306 3.14 -18.81 30.17
C ASP A 306 4.28 -18.87 29.12
N ASP A 307 4.31 -17.93 28.16
CA ASP A 307 5.57 -17.31 27.68
C ASP A 307 5.29 -16.08 26.78
N ALA A 308 5.94 -14.96 27.08
CA ALA A 308 5.77 -13.68 26.39
C ALA A 308 6.14 -13.75 24.88
N PRO A 309 5.42 -13.07 23.97
CA PRO A 309 5.70 -13.19 22.54
C PRO A 309 6.95 -12.40 22.16
N VAL A 310 8.02 -13.12 21.85
CA VAL A 310 9.26 -12.58 21.27
C VAL A 310 8.95 -12.07 19.85
N ALA A 311 8.68 -10.76 19.72
CA ALA A 311 8.41 -10.09 18.44
C ALA A 311 9.61 -10.08 17.47
N TRP A 312 10.80 -10.45 17.96
CA TRP A 312 12.04 -10.50 17.22
C TRP A 312 12.78 -11.80 17.53
N SER A 313 12.64 -12.79 16.65
CA SER A 313 13.50 -13.96 16.70
C SER A 313 14.71 -13.74 15.79
N LEU A 314 15.90 -13.97 16.34
CA LEU A 314 17.06 -14.22 15.49
C LEU A 314 16.74 -15.51 14.71
N LEU A 315 17.11 -15.58 13.42
CA LEU A 315 16.93 -16.81 12.67
C LEU A 315 17.81 -17.90 13.29
N ASP A 316 17.23 -18.76 14.12
CA ASP A 316 17.91 -19.89 14.72
C ASP A 316 18.07 -21.02 13.70
N GLY A 317 19.32 -21.31 13.35
CA GLY A 317 19.69 -22.32 12.34
C GLY A 317 20.80 -21.83 11.40
N HIS A 318 21.09 -22.63 10.36
CA HIS A 318 22.07 -22.24 9.34
C HIS A 318 21.48 -21.20 8.38
N TRP A 319 21.79 -19.92 8.60
CA TRP A 319 21.50 -18.86 7.63
C TRP A 319 22.13 -19.20 6.26
N LYS A 320 21.30 -19.26 5.22
CA LYS A 320 21.76 -19.38 3.83
C LYS A 320 21.86 -17.97 3.23
N PRO A 321 23.03 -17.54 2.73
CA PRO A 321 23.17 -16.24 2.07
C PRO A 321 22.28 -16.19 0.81
N ILE A 322 21.18 -15.45 0.89
CA ILE A 322 20.28 -15.18 -0.23
C ILE A 322 20.34 -13.69 -0.60
N PRO A 323 20.15 -13.33 -1.89
CA PRO A 323 20.07 -11.93 -2.29
C PRO A 323 18.91 -11.21 -1.59
N ILE A 324 19.14 -9.93 -1.25
CA ILE A 324 18.13 -9.07 -0.62
C ILE A 324 16.87 -9.00 -1.50
N GLY A 325 15.69 -9.22 -0.90
CA GLY A 325 14.40 -9.15 -1.60
C GLY A 325 13.95 -10.46 -2.26
N VAL A 326 14.71 -11.56 -2.12
CA VAL A 326 14.29 -12.93 -2.45
C VAL A 326 13.80 -13.60 -1.17
N ARG A 327 12.60 -14.18 -1.19
CA ARG A 327 12.11 -15.04 -0.10
C ARG A 327 12.26 -16.50 -0.54
N LEU A 328 12.75 -17.38 0.34
CA LEU A 328 12.66 -18.82 0.10
C LEU A 328 11.17 -19.22 0.08
N PRO A 329 10.74 -20.09 -0.85
CA PRO A 329 9.42 -20.68 -0.77
C PRO A 329 9.28 -21.43 0.56
N LEU A 330 8.14 -21.25 1.23
CA LEU A 330 7.83 -21.69 2.60
C LEU A 330 8.10 -23.20 2.86
N ILE A 331 8.19 -23.99 1.79
CA ILE A 331 8.33 -25.45 1.80
C ILE A 331 9.67 -25.93 2.40
N LEU A 332 10.75 -25.14 2.31
CA LEU A 332 12.07 -25.53 2.82
C LEU A 332 12.28 -25.29 4.32
N MET A 333 11.40 -24.55 4.98
CA MET A 333 11.48 -24.28 6.42
C MET A 333 10.78 -25.37 7.27
N VAL A 334 9.90 -26.16 6.64
CA VAL A 334 9.12 -27.24 7.28
C VAL A 334 9.94 -28.53 7.43
N LEU A 335 10.93 -28.77 6.55
CA LEU A 335 11.67 -30.04 6.54
C LEU A 335 12.75 -30.16 7.65
N SER A 336 13.27 -29.06 8.20
CA SER A 336 14.28 -29.14 9.29
C SER A 336 13.68 -29.32 10.68
N LEU A 337 12.37 -29.18 10.82
CA LEU A 337 11.64 -29.34 12.10
C LEU A 337 11.06 -30.76 12.27
N LEU A 338 11.10 -31.59 11.21
CA LEU A 338 10.55 -32.95 11.20
C LEU A 338 11.44 -34.02 11.86
N SER A 339 12.67 -33.69 12.27
CA SER A 339 13.59 -34.66 12.94
C SER A 339 13.41 -34.71 14.48
N ARG A 340 12.50 -33.91 15.07
CA ARG A 340 12.29 -33.85 16.54
C ARG A 340 10.84 -34.02 16.98
N ARG A 341 10.10 -34.95 16.36
CA ARG A 341 8.82 -35.44 16.89
C ARG A 341 8.87 -36.96 17.06
N GLN A 342 9.49 -37.40 18.15
CA GLN A 342 9.21 -38.72 18.75
C GLN A 342 8.78 -38.64 20.21
N LEU A 343 8.62 -37.44 20.76
CA LEU A 343 8.05 -37.23 22.08
C LEU A 343 7.05 -36.08 22.01
N LEU A 344 5.92 -36.25 22.70
CA LEU A 344 4.79 -35.34 22.85
C LEU A 344 3.65 -35.53 21.85
N VAL A 345 2.85 -36.54 22.20
CA VAL A 345 1.47 -36.87 21.83
C VAL A 345 0.45 -35.87 22.43
N GLN A 346 0.83 -34.64 22.77
CA GLN A 346 -0.12 -33.69 23.34
C GLN A 346 0.06 -32.30 22.70
N ILE A 347 -1.07 -31.69 22.34
CA ILE A 347 -1.29 -30.32 21.84
C ILE A 347 -1.39 -30.16 20.30
N ILE A 348 -2.64 -30.20 19.80
CA ILE A 348 -3.14 -29.64 18.52
C ILE A 348 -3.29 -28.10 18.67
N PRO A 349 -3.25 -27.29 17.58
CA PRO A 349 -2.40 -26.09 17.48
C PRO A 349 -3.13 -24.73 17.61
N LYS A 350 -2.41 -23.68 18.08
CA LYS A 350 -2.75 -22.28 17.81
C LYS A 350 -2.39 -21.92 16.36
N LEU A 351 -3.38 -21.92 15.46
CA LEU A 351 -3.30 -21.22 14.18
C LEU A 351 -3.25 -19.70 14.40
N ALA A 352 -2.48 -18.99 13.58
CA ALA A 352 -2.44 -17.53 13.58
C ALA A 352 -3.82 -16.95 13.19
N ALA A 353 -4.50 -16.31 14.13
CA ALA A 353 -5.79 -15.66 13.90
C ALA A 353 -5.65 -14.49 12.91
N ARG A 354 -6.46 -14.51 11.85
CA ARG A 354 -6.78 -13.32 11.04
C ARG A 354 -7.46 -12.31 11.97
N ARG A 355 -7.04 -11.04 11.97
CA ARG A 355 -7.64 -10.03 12.87
C ARG A 355 -9.15 -9.99 12.70
N ALA A 356 -9.90 -10.15 13.79
CA ALA A 356 -11.36 -10.13 13.78
C ALA A 356 -11.91 -8.70 13.77
N MET A 357 -11.16 -7.74 14.31
CA MET A 357 -11.43 -6.31 14.25
C MET A 357 -10.67 -5.66 13.09
N HIS A 358 -11.40 -5.09 12.14
CA HIS A 358 -10.87 -4.30 11.03
C HIS A 358 -11.06 -2.81 11.29
N ILE A 359 -10.00 -2.03 11.16
CA ILE A 359 -10.02 -0.57 11.39
C ILE A 359 -9.55 0.12 10.11
N GLN A 360 -10.45 0.88 9.48
CA GLN A 360 -10.13 1.74 8.35
C GLN A 360 -10.09 3.20 8.81
N SER A 361 -8.93 3.83 8.65
CA SER A 361 -8.76 5.27 8.85
C SER A 361 -9.24 6.02 7.61
N ILE A 362 -10.11 7.01 7.81
CA ILE A 362 -10.63 7.91 6.78
C ILE A 362 -10.07 9.30 7.08
N PRO A 363 -9.08 9.78 6.31
CA PRO A 363 -8.58 11.15 6.45
C PRO A 363 -9.71 12.14 6.16
N MET A 364 -9.88 13.15 7.01
CA MET A 364 -10.85 14.21 6.82
C MET A 364 -10.21 15.59 6.85
N TRP A 365 -10.61 16.45 5.93
CA TRP A 365 -10.18 17.83 5.85
C TRP A 365 -11.30 18.78 6.26
N VAL A 366 -11.19 19.29 7.47
CA VAL A 366 -12.14 20.23 8.05
C VAL A 366 -11.48 21.61 8.11
N GLY A 367 -11.62 22.38 7.03
CA GLY A 367 -10.92 23.66 6.87
C GLY A 367 -9.40 23.47 6.71
N SER A 368 -8.62 23.88 7.72
CA SER A 368 -7.16 23.68 7.79
C SER A 368 -6.73 22.53 8.70
N SER A 369 -7.69 21.75 9.21
CA SER A 369 -7.45 20.65 10.15
C SER A 369 -7.28 19.30 9.46
N ASN A 370 -6.45 18.43 10.03
CA ASN A 370 -6.08 17.10 9.51
C ASN A 370 -6.64 16.01 10.43
N ASN A 371 -7.94 15.75 10.36
CA ASN A 371 -8.65 14.85 11.26
C ASN A 371 -8.70 13.43 10.69
N TYR A 372 -8.98 12.45 11.56
CA TYR A 372 -9.31 11.09 11.17
C TYR A 372 -10.68 10.68 11.68
N ALA A 373 -11.48 10.10 10.80
CA ALA A 373 -12.56 9.21 11.21
C ALA A 373 -12.08 7.76 11.15
N TYR A 374 -12.68 6.89 11.97
CA TYR A 374 -12.32 5.47 11.98
C TYR A 374 -13.55 4.60 11.81
N LEU A 375 -13.61 3.87 10.70
CA LEU A 375 -14.59 2.81 10.50
C LEU A 375 -14.04 1.54 11.14
N VAL A 376 -14.69 1.09 12.22
CA VAL A 376 -14.35 -0.15 12.93
C VAL A 376 -15.41 -1.19 12.58
N VAL A 377 -14.97 -2.36 12.12
CA VAL A 377 -15.85 -3.44 11.65
C VAL A 377 -15.44 -4.74 12.34
N ASP A 378 -16.43 -5.42 12.92
CA ASP A 378 -16.30 -6.80 13.35
C ASP A 378 -16.41 -7.74 12.14
N ASP A 379 -15.38 -8.55 11.88
CA ASP A 379 -15.29 -9.37 10.67
C ASP A 379 -16.39 -10.42 10.57
N LYS A 380 -16.83 -10.97 11.71
CA LYS A 380 -17.81 -12.06 11.75
C LYS A 380 -19.23 -11.54 11.56
N SER A 381 -19.67 -10.59 12.39
CA SER A 381 -21.04 -10.07 12.36
C SER A 381 -21.26 -9.02 11.25
N LYS A 382 -20.16 -8.41 10.78
CA LYS A 382 -20.12 -7.17 10.00
C LYS A 382 -20.66 -5.95 10.75
N ASP A 383 -20.93 -6.06 12.05
CA ASP A 383 -21.35 -4.93 12.85
C ASP A 383 -20.23 -3.87 12.87
N ALA A 384 -20.60 -2.63 12.59
CA ALA A 384 -19.65 -1.55 12.42
C ALA A 384 -20.03 -0.29 13.18
N VAL A 385 -19.03 0.49 13.56
CA VAL A 385 -19.20 1.87 14.03
C VAL A 385 -18.28 2.81 13.27
N ILE A 386 -18.72 4.05 13.13
CA ILE A 386 -17.89 5.13 12.61
C ILE A 386 -17.56 6.09 13.75
N ILE A 387 -16.26 6.28 13.99
CA ILE A 387 -15.75 7.15 15.05
C ILE A 387 -15.40 8.51 14.46
N ASP A 388 -15.86 9.58 15.11
CA ASP A 388 -15.59 11.01 14.80
C ASP A 388 -15.86 11.43 13.33
N PRO A 389 -17.02 11.14 12.72
CA PRO A 389 -17.28 11.44 11.31
C PRO A 389 -17.64 12.92 11.04
N ALA A 390 -16.71 13.83 11.32
CA ALA A 390 -16.96 15.26 11.27
C ALA A 390 -17.19 15.84 9.86
N ASN A 391 -16.68 15.19 8.81
CA ASN A 391 -16.81 15.66 7.43
C ASN A 391 -17.59 14.66 6.53
N PRO A 392 -18.94 14.72 6.53
CA PRO A 392 -19.77 13.81 5.73
C PRO A 392 -19.42 13.72 4.24
N PRO A 393 -19.03 14.81 3.52
CA PRO A 393 -18.60 14.70 2.12
C PRO A 393 -17.48 13.68 1.86
N GLU A 394 -16.61 13.41 2.83
CA GLU A 394 -15.53 12.43 2.72
C GLU A 394 -15.89 11.08 3.35
N VAL A 395 -16.69 11.08 4.41
CA VAL A 395 -17.07 9.86 5.15
C VAL A 395 -18.26 9.14 4.52
N THR A 396 -19.31 9.88 4.13
CA THR A 396 -20.56 9.30 3.60
C THR A 396 -20.32 8.40 2.38
N PRO A 397 -19.49 8.77 1.38
CA PRO A 397 -19.26 7.89 0.23
C PRO A 397 -18.65 6.54 0.62
N VAL A 398 -17.74 6.52 1.60
CA VAL A 398 -17.12 5.29 2.11
C VAL A 398 -18.16 4.41 2.80
N LEU A 399 -19.00 5.01 3.65
CA LEU A 399 -20.05 4.27 4.37
C LEU A 399 -21.13 3.75 3.42
N LYS A 400 -21.59 4.55 2.44
CA LYS A 400 -22.61 4.14 1.47
C LYS A 400 -22.13 2.97 0.64
N LYS A 401 -20.92 3.04 0.08
CA LYS A 401 -20.32 1.92 -0.64
C LYS A 401 -20.24 0.67 0.23
N ALA A 402 -19.77 0.81 1.46
CA ALA A 402 -19.62 -0.33 2.37
C ALA A 402 -20.98 -0.97 2.75
N LEU A 403 -22.05 -0.16 2.90
CA LEU A 403 -23.42 -0.60 3.13
C LEU A 403 -24.02 -1.29 1.89
N GLU A 404 -23.82 -0.72 0.70
CA GLU A 404 -24.30 -1.25 -0.58
C GLU A 404 -23.66 -2.61 -0.90
N ASP A 405 -22.36 -2.75 -0.67
CA ASP A 405 -21.60 -3.99 -0.88
C ASP A 405 -21.88 -5.05 0.21
N GLY A 406 -22.70 -4.74 1.22
CA GLY A 406 -23.01 -5.63 2.35
C GLY A 406 -21.83 -5.89 3.29
N SER A 407 -20.75 -5.12 3.15
CA SER A 407 -19.50 -5.30 3.90
C SER A 407 -19.60 -4.82 5.35
N ILE A 408 -20.58 -3.95 5.67
CA ILE A 408 -20.84 -3.46 7.02
C ILE A 408 -22.33 -3.42 7.36
N LYS A 409 -22.62 -3.50 8.66
CA LYS A 409 -23.90 -3.21 9.31
C LYS A 409 -23.66 -2.10 10.32
N LEU A 410 -23.82 -0.86 9.89
CA LEU A 410 -23.54 0.30 10.74
C LEU A 410 -24.52 0.35 11.93
N LYS A 411 -23.99 0.27 13.16
CA LYS A 411 -24.75 0.23 14.41
C LYS A 411 -24.81 1.55 15.14
N ALA A 412 -23.73 2.33 15.09
CA ALA A 412 -23.66 3.62 15.77
C ALA A 412 -22.65 4.56 15.12
N ILE A 413 -22.89 5.85 15.30
CA ILE A 413 -21.86 6.89 15.24
C ILE A 413 -21.27 7.00 16.65
N VAL A 414 -19.96 7.03 16.75
CA VAL A 414 -19.26 7.17 18.02
C VAL A 414 -18.46 8.46 18.01
N ASN A 415 -18.56 9.29 19.03
CA ASN A 415 -17.76 10.51 19.15
C ASN A 415 -16.89 10.47 20.40
N THR A 416 -15.65 10.94 20.24
CA THR A 416 -14.71 11.11 21.33
C THR A 416 -15.03 12.34 22.17
N HIS A 417 -15.42 13.45 21.53
CA HIS A 417 -15.79 14.69 22.21
C HIS A 417 -16.59 15.65 21.30
N HIS A 418 -17.13 16.72 21.88
CA HIS A 418 -18.08 17.60 21.20
C HIS A 418 -17.50 18.58 20.16
N HIS A 419 -16.19 18.74 20.03
CA HIS A 419 -15.65 19.71 19.09
C HIS A 419 -16.13 19.41 17.66
N TRP A 420 -16.36 20.48 16.90
CA TRP A 420 -17.05 20.40 15.62
C TRP A 420 -16.29 19.55 14.59
N ASP A 421 -14.97 19.54 14.65
CA ASP A 421 -14.10 18.70 13.81
C ASP A 421 -14.07 17.21 14.23
N HIS A 422 -14.90 16.81 15.20
CA HIS A 422 -15.16 15.41 15.58
C HIS A 422 -16.65 15.04 15.51
N ALA A 423 -17.52 15.86 16.10
CA ALA A 423 -18.96 15.60 16.21
C ALA A 423 -19.82 16.39 15.21
N GLY A 424 -19.26 17.40 14.53
CA GLY A 424 -20.03 18.36 13.70
C GLY A 424 -20.67 17.79 12.44
N GLY A 425 -20.33 16.55 12.08
CA GLY A 425 -20.90 15.85 10.93
C GLY A 425 -22.13 15.01 11.28
N ASN A 426 -22.44 14.79 12.55
CA ASN A 426 -23.39 13.77 13.00
C ASN A 426 -24.80 13.95 12.41
N LYS A 427 -25.40 15.15 12.53
CA LYS A 427 -26.76 15.39 11.99
C LYS A 427 -26.83 15.22 10.48
N LYS A 428 -25.82 15.71 9.78
CA LYS A 428 -25.76 15.61 8.31
C LYS A 428 -25.56 14.16 7.88
N LEU A 429 -24.72 13.40 8.58
CA LEU A 429 -24.52 11.98 8.31
C LEU A 429 -25.80 11.17 8.57
N LEU A 430 -26.51 11.43 9.67
CA LEU A 430 -27.82 10.82 9.95
C LEU A 430 -28.86 11.11 8.86
N ALA A 431 -28.85 12.33 8.30
CA ALA A 431 -29.75 12.70 7.20
C ALA A 431 -29.37 12.03 5.87
N GLU A 432 -28.07 11.83 5.60
CA GLU A 432 -27.58 11.21 4.37
C GLU A 432 -27.62 9.68 4.39
N LEU A 433 -27.72 9.07 5.58
CA LEU A 433 -27.84 7.63 5.84
C LEU A 433 -29.25 7.24 6.30
N ASP A 434 -30.28 7.92 5.80
CA ASP A 434 -31.70 7.64 6.10
C ASP A 434 -32.14 6.19 5.82
N ALA A 435 -31.42 5.48 4.94
CA ALA A 435 -31.55 4.06 4.69
C ALA A 435 -31.18 3.16 5.89
N VAL A 436 -30.48 3.68 6.90
CA VAL A 436 -30.12 2.98 8.15
C VAL A 436 -31.00 3.52 9.30
N PRO A 437 -32.16 2.91 9.57
CA PRO A 437 -33.07 3.41 10.58
C PRO A 437 -32.49 3.24 12.00
N ASN A 438 -32.71 4.24 12.86
CA ASN A 438 -32.38 4.24 14.29
C ASN A 438 -30.88 4.09 14.62
N LEU A 439 -30.03 4.84 13.94
CA LEU A 439 -28.60 4.87 14.26
C LEU A 439 -28.35 5.67 15.56
N ASP A 440 -27.78 5.00 16.56
CA ASP A 440 -27.39 5.65 17.81
C ASP A 440 -26.17 6.55 17.61
N VAL A 441 -26.12 7.65 18.35
CA VAL A 441 -24.94 8.50 18.46
C VAL A 441 -24.41 8.37 19.89
N VAL A 442 -23.29 7.65 20.03
CA VAL A 442 -22.65 7.33 21.31
C VAL A 442 -21.50 8.29 21.53
N GLY A 443 -21.52 9.08 22.60
CA GLY A 443 -20.48 10.09 22.78
C GLY A 443 -20.54 10.85 24.09
N GLY A 444 -19.65 11.84 24.21
CA GLY A 444 -19.74 12.86 25.24
C GLY A 444 -21.11 13.55 25.22
N LYS A 445 -21.59 13.97 26.40
CA LYS A 445 -22.94 14.53 26.59
C LYS A 445 -23.24 15.75 25.72
N ASP A 446 -22.21 16.46 25.27
CA ASP A 446 -22.31 17.71 24.51
C ASP A 446 -22.12 17.47 22.99
N CYS A 447 -21.88 16.23 22.56
CA CYS A 447 -21.73 15.86 21.16
C CYS A 447 -23.03 16.10 20.37
N GLU A 448 -22.89 16.51 19.11
CA GLU A 448 -24.04 16.80 18.26
C GLU A 448 -24.90 15.55 18.03
N ALA A 449 -26.21 15.66 18.29
CA ALA A 449 -27.18 14.57 18.13
C ALA A 449 -26.93 13.33 18.99
N VAL A 450 -26.14 13.43 20.07
CA VAL A 450 -25.88 12.31 20.99
C VAL A 450 -27.19 11.70 21.53
N THR A 451 -27.30 10.38 21.43
CA THR A 451 -28.42 9.59 21.96
C THR A 451 -28.04 8.83 23.23
N LYS A 452 -26.75 8.45 23.35
CA LYS A 452 -26.23 7.70 24.50
C LYS A 452 -24.88 8.26 24.95
N THR A 453 -24.76 8.52 26.25
CA THR A 453 -23.48 8.85 26.89
C THR A 453 -23.08 7.73 27.84
N PRO A 454 -22.10 6.88 27.48
CA PRO A 454 -21.69 5.77 28.33
C PRO A 454 -20.97 6.28 29.58
N ALA A 455 -21.15 5.60 30.71
CA ALA A 455 -20.42 5.91 31.94
C ALA A 455 -18.94 5.55 31.83
N HIS A 456 -18.09 6.15 32.68
CA HIS A 456 -16.69 5.75 32.75
C HIS A 456 -16.58 4.26 33.15
N GLY A 457 -15.85 3.48 32.36
CA GLY A 457 -15.68 2.05 32.53
C GLY A 457 -16.83 1.20 32.00
N GLU A 458 -17.91 1.81 31.48
CA GLU A 458 -19.01 1.06 30.85
C GLU A 458 -18.49 0.28 29.64
N THR A 459 -18.93 -0.97 29.55
CA THR A 459 -18.59 -1.88 28.47
C THR A 459 -19.83 -2.24 27.65
N TRP A 460 -19.68 -2.29 26.34
CA TRP A 460 -20.69 -2.77 25.40
C TRP A 460 -20.03 -3.56 24.28
N LYS A 461 -20.83 -4.22 23.44
CA LYS A 461 -20.35 -5.13 22.38
C LYS A 461 -20.68 -4.59 20.99
N LEU A 462 -19.71 -4.71 20.08
CA LEU A 462 -19.87 -4.53 18.65
C LEU A 462 -19.51 -5.85 17.96
N GLY A 463 -20.51 -6.70 17.68
CA GLY A 463 -20.23 -8.10 17.36
C GLY A 463 -19.43 -8.75 18.49
N ASP A 464 -18.28 -9.34 18.15
CA ASP A 464 -17.38 -9.96 19.14
C ASP A 464 -16.45 -8.95 19.83
N ILE A 465 -16.31 -7.73 19.29
CA ILE A 465 -15.45 -6.66 19.82
C ILE A 465 -16.04 -6.11 21.13
N SER A 466 -15.25 -6.17 22.20
CA SER A 466 -15.54 -5.51 23.47
C SER A 466 -15.14 -4.04 23.41
N VAL A 467 -16.09 -3.14 23.61
CA VAL A 467 -15.84 -1.69 23.66
C VAL A 467 -15.99 -1.20 25.09
N LYS A 468 -14.94 -0.56 25.63
CA LYS A 468 -14.93 0.05 26.96
C LYS A 468 -14.74 1.55 26.85
N SER A 469 -15.65 2.31 27.46
CA SER A 469 -15.59 3.77 27.51
C SER A 469 -14.66 4.24 28.63
N VAL A 470 -13.61 4.98 28.28
CA VAL A 470 -12.62 5.53 29.21
C VAL A 470 -12.72 7.04 29.16
N HIS A 471 -13.48 7.61 30.09
CA HIS A 471 -13.56 9.08 30.21
C HIS A 471 -12.16 9.67 30.45
N THR A 472 -11.84 10.74 29.75
CA THR A 472 -10.54 11.44 29.81
C THR A 472 -10.76 12.95 29.77
N PRO A 473 -11.52 13.53 30.73
CA PRO A 473 -11.81 14.95 30.74
C PRO A 473 -10.51 15.75 30.84
N CYS A 474 -10.31 16.70 29.94
CA CYS A 474 -9.32 17.78 30.06
C CYS A 474 -9.36 18.66 28.81
N HIS A 475 -9.17 18.03 27.64
CA HIS A 475 -9.24 18.73 26.36
C HIS A 475 -10.62 19.35 26.20
N THR A 476 -11.65 18.52 26.35
CA THR A 476 -13.00 18.91 26.74
C THR A 476 -13.41 18.15 27.99
N GLN A 477 -14.43 18.62 28.69
CA GLN A 477 -14.98 17.96 29.86
C GLN A 477 -15.81 16.71 29.51
N ASP A 478 -16.24 16.58 28.26
CA ASP A 478 -17.00 15.43 27.75
C ASP A 478 -16.14 14.42 26.97
N SER A 479 -14.80 14.55 27.02
CA SER A 479 -13.87 13.67 26.31
C SER A 479 -13.94 12.21 26.80
N ILE A 480 -14.13 11.29 25.87
CA ILE A 480 -14.18 9.83 26.06
C ILE A 480 -13.23 9.16 25.06
N CYS A 481 -12.30 8.35 25.55
CA CYS A 481 -11.56 7.39 24.75
C CYS A 481 -12.31 6.05 24.69
N TYR A 482 -12.19 5.32 23.58
CA TYR A 482 -12.80 3.99 23.44
C TYR A 482 -11.73 2.92 23.29
N LEU A 483 -11.60 2.05 24.28
CA LEU A 483 -10.77 0.85 24.21
C LEU A 483 -11.60 -0.26 23.55
N MET A 484 -11.13 -0.77 22.41
CA MET A 484 -11.75 -1.86 21.68
C MET A 484 -10.81 -3.07 21.71
N GLU A 485 -11.35 -4.23 22.10
CA GLU A 485 -10.59 -5.48 22.25
C GLU A 485 -11.36 -6.65 21.66
N ASP A 486 -10.67 -7.44 20.84
CA ASP A 486 -11.13 -8.73 20.35
C ASP A 486 -10.09 -9.82 20.67
N GLN A 487 -10.28 -11.02 20.17
CA GLN A 487 -9.35 -12.14 20.39
C GLN A 487 -7.98 -11.95 19.72
N THR A 488 -7.83 -10.92 18.88
CA THR A 488 -6.67 -10.71 18.01
C THR A 488 -5.83 -9.49 18.39
N GLY A 489 -6.37 -8.60 19.23
CA GLY A 489 -5.62 -7.50 19.83
C GLY A 489 -6.50 -6.39 20.39
N ARG A 490 -5.84 -5.28 20.73
CA ARG A 490 -6.45 -4.09 21.35
C ARG A 490 -6.15 -2.83 20.56
N ALA A 491 -7.14 -1.95 20.47
CA ALA A 491 -7.03 -0.62 19.92
C ALA A 491 -7.66 0.40 20.88
N VAL A 492 -7.10 1.59 20.97
CA VAL A 492 -7.71 2.70 21.72
C VAL A 492 -7.85 3.92 20.83
N PHE A 493 -9.08 4.42 20.71
CA PHE A 493 -9.42 5.64 20.01
C PHE A 493 -9.39 6.80 20.99
N THR A 494 -8.44 7.71 20.83
CA THR A 494 -8.08 8.67 21.88
C THR A 494 -8.57 10.10 21.64
N GLY A 495 -9.18 10.35 20.48
CA GLY A 495 -9.58 11.70 20.06
C GLY A 495 -8.44 12.68 20.27
N ASP A 496 -8.73 13.75 20.99
CA ASP A 496 -7.77 14.82 21.27
C ASP A 496 -7.12 14.71 22.65
N THR A 497 -7.29 13.57 23.35
CA THR A 497 -6.61 13.34 24.63
C THR A 497 -5.14 13.01 24.42
N LEU A 498 -4.85 11.95 23.65
CA LEU A 498 -3.50 11.45 23.35
C LEU A 498 -3.25 11.49 21.85
N PHE A 499 -2.12 12.08 21.44
CA PHE A 499 -1.62 12.11 20.07
C PHE A 499 -0.27 11.41 19.96
N VAL A 500 0.06 10.87 18.79
CA VAL A 500 1.39 10.33 18.52
C VAL A 500 2.44 11.46 18.46
N GLY A 501 3.62 11.25 19.03
CA GLY A 501 4.80 12.13 18.88
C GLY A 501 5.47 11.99 17.50
N GLY A 502 6.07 12.98 16.83
CA GLY A 502 6.87 12.82 15.55
C GLY A 502 7.46 14.09 14.86
N ASN A 503 8.37 14.02 13.87
CA ASN A 503 8.95 15.20 13.14
C ASN A 503 8.94 14.94 11.61
N ASN A 504 8.70 15.86 10.65
CA ASN A 504 9.60 16.86 10.01
C ASN A 504 8.79 17.77 9.02
N PRO A 505 9.33 18.90 8.46
CA PRO A 505 8.59 19.82 7.60
C PRO A 505 8.76 19.50 6.11
N ALA A 506 7.67 19.55 5.35
CA ALA A 506 7.68 19.83 3.91
C ALA A 506 6.28 20.34 3.47
N PRO A 507 6.21 21.15 2.40
CA PRO A 507 5.10 22.07 2.16
C PRO A 507 3.93 21.33 1.50
N TYR A 508 2.78 21.27 2.17
CA TYR A 508 1.52 21.01 1.48
C TYR A 508 1.08 22.30 0.81
N LEU A 509 1.01 22.27 -0.52
CA LEU A 509 0.49 23.35 -1.36
C LEU A 509 -0.93 23.73 -0.90
N PRO A 510 -1.22 25.02 -0.67
CA PRO A 510 -2.58 25.44 -0.39
C PRO A 510 -3.44 25.23 -1.63
N ILE A 511 -4.54 24.49 -1.47
CA ILE A 511 -5.68 24.59 -2.38
C ILE A 511 -6.21 26.02 -2.21
N ASN A 512 -6.00 26.86 -3.22
CA ASN A 512 -6.56 28.20 -3.27
C ASN A 512 -8.09 28.11 -3.35
N ILE A 513 -8.76 28.17 -2.20
CA ILE A 513 -10.13 28.67 -2.11
C ILE A 513 -10.00 30.14 -1.73
N THR A 514 -10.03 31.01 -2.74
CA THR A 514 -10.27 32.44 -2.49
C THR A 514 -11.73 32.62 -2.12
N MET A 515 -12.02 32.86 -0.85
CA MET A 515 -13.12 33.72 -0.46
C MET A 515 -12.61 34.79 0.51
N SER A 516 -12.76 36.02 0.05
CA SER A 516 -12.52 37.27 0.77
C SER A 516 -13.60 37.44 1.83
N ASP A 517 -13.19 37.60 3.09
CA ASP A 517 -13.57 38.73 3.96
C ASP A 517 -13.52 38.34 5.45
N THR A 518 -12.45 38.84 6.09
CA THR A 518 -12.33 39.42 7.44
C THR A 518 -13.03 38.81 8.67
N ILE A 519 -12.18 38.62 9.69
CA ILE A 519 -12.41 38.53 11.14
C ILE A 519 -12.55 37.10 11.71
N GLY A 520 -11.42 36.60 12.22
CA GLY A 520 -11.36 35.48 13.15
C GLY A 520 -9.97 34.86 13.15
N THR A 521 -9.10 35.32 14.04
CA THR A 521 -7.80 34.70 14.32
C THR A 521 -8.04 33.29 14.87
N TYR A 522 -8.19 32.30 13.98
CA TYR A 522 -8.27 30.89 14.38
C TYR A 522 -6.86 30.32 14.49
N ILE A 523 -6.53 30.03 15.74
CA ILE A 523 -5.28 29.48 16.24
C ILE A 523 -4.99 28.18 15.48
N HIS A 524 -3.80 28.04 14.88
CA HIS A 524 -3.28 26.74 14.47
C HIS A 524 -3.36 25.78 15.67
N SER A 525 -4.32 24.84 15.64
CA SER A 525 -4.46 23.82 16.68
C SER A 525 -3.35 22.81 16.50
N THR A 526 -2.17 23.05 17.07
CA THR A 526 -1.11 22.04 17.15
C THR A 526 -1.43 21.12 18.32
N GLY A 527 -2.21 20.07 18.11
CA GLY A 527 -2.35 18.99 19.08
C GLY A 527 -0.97 18.36 19.31
N SER A 528 -0.66 18.00 20.55
CA SER A 528 0.67 18.26 21.07
C SER A 528 1.28 17.10 21.85
N GLY A 529 1.27 15.88 21.32
CA GLY A 529 1.51 14.65 22.11
C GLY A 529 0.36 14.36 23.09
N CYS A 530 -0.33 15.39 23.56
CA CYS A 530 -1.66 15.39 24.14
C CYS A 530 -2.44 16.65 23.70
N GLY A 531 -3.75 16.67 23.95
CA GLY A 531 -4.62 17.83 23.71
C GLY A 531 -4.18 19.11 24.41
N LYS A 532 -4.57 20.26 23.85
CA LYS A 532 -4.59 21.51 24.61
C LYS A 532 -5.67 21.42 25.69
N PHE A 533 -5.44 22.02 26.85
CA PHE A 533 -6.36 21.98 27.99
C PHE A 533 -7.35 23.14 27.84
N PHE A 534 -8.31 23.02 26.92
CA PHE A 534 -9.27 24.10 26.69
C PHE A 534 -10.28 24.22 27.84
N GLU A 535 -10.70 23.08 28.40
CA GLU A 535 -11.75 23.04 29.42
C GLU A 535 -11.29 22.38 30.73
N GLY A 536 -10.01 22.06 30.87
CA GLY A 536 -9.49 21.32 32.01
C GLY A 536 -8.10 21.76 32.46
N SER A 537 -7.51 20.96 33.33
CA SER A 537 -6.30 21.24 34.08
C SER A 537 -5.21 20.21 33.80
N ALA A 538 -3.97 20.55 34.16
CA ALA A 538 -2.86 19.61 34.11
C ALA A 538 -3.08 18.37 35.00
N ALA A 539 -3.80 18.52 36.12
CA ALA A 539 -4.15 17.41 36.99
C ALA A 539 -5.09 16.41 36.27
N GLU A 540 -6.10 16.94 35.58
CA GLU A 540 -7.03 16.14 34.77
C GLU A 540 -6.32 15.46 33.59
N MET A 541 -5.44 16.16 32.87
CA MET A 541 -4.65 15.53 31.81
C MET A 541 -3.67 14.49 32.35
N HIS A 542 -3.07 14.72 33.53
CA HIS A 542 -2.21 13.73 34.17
C HIS A 542 -2.99 12.47 34.54
N GLU A 543 -4.18 12.61 35.11
CA GLU A 543 -5.11 11.52 35.38
C GLU A 543 -5.49 10.77 34.08
N ALA A 544 -5.85 11.49 33.02
CA ALA A 544 -6.20 10.91 31.72
C ALA A 544 -5.04 10.13 31.08
N LEU A 545 -3.87 10.76 30.93
CA LEU A 545 -2.73 10.14 30.24
C LEU A 545 -1.99 9.13 31.11
N ASN A 546 -1.58 9.54 32.30
CA ASN A 546 -0.59 8.82 33.12
C ASN A 546 -1.23 7.86 34.13
N LYS A 547 -2.53 7.98 34.42
CA LYS A 547 -3.25 7.04 35.28
C LYS A 547 -4.20 6.14 34.50
N ARG A 548 -4.99 6.69 33.56
CA ARG A 548 -5.96 5.92 32.78
C ARG A 548 -5.33 5.28 31.55
N LEU A 549 -4.89 6.07 30.56
CA LEU A 549 -4.37 5.52 29.30
C LEU A 549 -3.05 4.76 29.50
N ALA A 550 -2.15 5.24 30.35
CA ALA A 550 -0.92 4.52 30.69
C ALA A 550 -1.15 3.20 31.45
N SER A 551 -2.33 2.97 32.05
CA SER A 551 -2.66 1.69 32.69
C SER A 551 -3.08 0.61 31.69
N LEU A 552 -3.35 0.99 30.43
CA LEU A 552 -3.68 0.04 29.38
C LEU A 552 -2.45 -0.84 29.04
N PRO A 553 -2.69 -2.07 28.56
CA PRO A 553 -1.62 -2.95 28.09
C PRO A 553 -0.73 -2.26 27.04
N ASP A 554 0.58 -2.49 27.14
CA ASP A 554 1.58 -1.83 26.29
C ASP A 554 1.41 -2.13 24.80
N ASP A 555 0.80 -3.27 24.44
CA ASP A 555 0.51 -3.68 23.06
C ASP A 555 -0.74 -3.02 22.46
N THR A 556 -1.46 -2.20 23.24
CA THR A 556 -2.67 -1.50 22.79
C THR A 556 -2.31 -0.46 21.72
N VAL A 557 -2.85 -0.62 20.52
CA VAL A 557 -2.60 0.27 19.37
C VAL A 557 -3.36 1.59 19.53
N VAL A 558 -2.73 2.73 19.26
CA VAL A 558 -3.31 4.07 19.44
C VAL A 558 -3.83 4.64 18.12
N TYR A 559 -5.07 5.15 18.15
CA TYR A 559 -5.76 5.82 17.04
C TYR A 559 -6.19 7.24 17.47
N PRO A 560 -5.38 8.27 17.17
CA PRO A 560 -5.62 9.65 17.62
C PRO A 560 -6.61 10.41 16.73
N GLY A 561 -7.12 11.55 17.19
CA GLY A 561 -8.04 12.39 16.41
C GLY A 561 -7.41 13.08 15.18
N HIS A 562 -6.10 13.34 15.23
CA HIS A 562 -5.41 14.18 14.24
C HIS A 562 -4.03 13.67 13.87
N GLU A 563 -3.58 14.01 12.67
CA GLU A 563 -2.20 13.78 12.18
C GLU A 563 -1.25 14.92 12.62
N TYR A 564 -1.03 15.05 13.93
CA TYR A 564 -0.09 16.04 14.48
C TYR A 564 1.30 15.50 14.76
N THR A 565 1.54 14.25 14.35
CA THR A 565 2.71 13.47 14.70
C THR A 565 3.95 14.27 14.37
N ALA A 566 4.15 14.76 13.15
CA ALA A 566 5.29 15.59 12.73
C ALA A 566 5.55 16.88 13.55
N SER A 567 4.57 17.47 14.25
CA SER A 567 4.83 18.61 15.13
C SER A 567 5.27 18.19 16.53
N ASN A 568 4.94 16.95 16.92
CA ASN A 568 5.03 16.48 18.30
C ASN A 568 6.41 16.01 18.72
N ALA A 569 7.15 15.32 17.86
CA ALA A 569 8.54 14.96 18.09
C ALA A 569 9.49 16.06 17.73
N LYS A 570 9.12 17.05 16.91
CA LYS A 570 9.92 18.29 16.84
C LYS A 570 10.03 18.89 18.26
N PHE A 571 8.91 18.93 18.98
CA PHE A 571 8.92 19.35 20.37
C PHE A 571 9.58 18.33 21.31
N ALA A 572 9.23 17.04 21.21
CA ALA A 572 9.82 16.03 22.09
C ALA A 572 11.36 15.99 21.97
N MET A 573 11.90 16.17 20.77
CA MET A 573 13.34 16.29 20.53
C MET A 573 13.94 17.56 21.15
N SER A 574 13.19 18.66 21.24
CA SER A 574 13.67 19.86 21.95
C SER A 574 13.69 19.71 23.47
N VAL A 575 12.88 18.80 24.02
CA VAL A 575 12.77 18.55 25.47
C VAL A 575 13.71 17.44 25.89
N GLN A 576 13.65 16.28 25.25
CA GLN A 576 14.47 15.12 25.59
C GLN A 576 14.80 14.30 24.33
N PRO A 577 15.96 14.58 23.69
CA PRO A 577 16.50 13.72 22.65
C PRO A 577 16.68 12.27 23.16
N SER A 578 16.09 11.31 22.47
CA SER A 578 16.28 9.88 22.76
C SER A 578 16.16 9.05 21.49
N GLU A 579 16.68 7.82 21.51
CA GLU A 579 16.57 6.90 20.37
C GLU A 579 15.11 6.64 19.97
N ALA A 580 14.19 6.57 20.95
CA ALA A 580 12.77 6.41 20.70
C ALA A 580 12.17 7.62 19.98
N VAL A 581 12.52 8.84 20.41
CA VAL A 581 12.07 10.08 19.77
C VAL A 581 12.70 10.27 18.39
N GLU A 582 13.95 9.84 18.18
CA GLU A 582 14.60 9.85 16.86
C GLU A 582 13.94 8.87 15.87
N LYS A 583 13.63 7.65 16.31
CA LYS A 583 12.93 6.65 15.46
C LYS A 583 11.60 7.19 14.98
N LEU A 584 10.87 7.82 15.91
CA LEU A 584 9.59 8.45 15.66
C LEU A 584 9.69 9.66 14.72
N GLN A 585 10.72 10.49 14.90
CA GLN A 585 11.05 11.58 13.99
C GLN A 585 11.40 11.10 12.58
N ARG A 586 12.12 9.98 12.44
CA ARG A 586 12.40 9.39 11.12
C ARG A 586 11.12 8.86 10.48
N PHE A 587 10.30 8.14 11.24
CA PHE A 587 9.03 7.59 10.77
C PHE A 587 8.09 8.68 10.23
N ALA A 588 7.89 9.76 10.98
CA ALA A 588 7.04 10.86 10.53
C ALA A 588 7.63 11.68 9.36
N ALA A 589 8.94 11.63 9.13
CA ALA A 589 9.60 12.33 8.01
C ALA A 589 9.38 11.63 6.65
N ASP A 590 9.09 10.34 6.66
CA ASP A 590 8.90 9.53 5.44
C ASP A 590 7.50 9.75 4.79
N GLY A 591 6.70 10.68 5.32
CA GLY A 591 5.36 11.01 4.79
C GLY A 591 4.31 9.93 5.05
N THR A 592 4.56 9.03 5.98
CA THR A 592 3.66 7.92 6.31
C THR A 592 2.55 8.34 7.27
N VAL A 593 1.33 7.88 7.01
CA VAL A 593 0.21 7.95 7.97
C VAL A 593 0.59 7.23 9.25
N THR A 594 0.44 7.91 10.39
CA THR A 594 0.96 7.44 11.68
C THR A 594 -0.09 6.80 12.57
N THR A 595 -1.38 7.06 12.30
CA THR A 595 -2.48 6.41 13.02
C THR A 595 -2.44 4.89 12.89
N GLY A 596 -2.67 4.18 13.99
CA GLY A 596 -2.62 2.71 14.03
C GLY A 596 -1.23 2.10 13.89
N LYS A 597 -0.14 2.89 14.03
CA LYS A 597 1.25 2.41 13.90
C LYS A 597 2.02 2.34 15.22
N PHE A 598 1.52 3.00 16.26
CA PHE A 598 2.17 3.10 17.57
C PHE A 598 1.26 2.55 18.66
N THR A 599 1.88 2.08 19.73
CA THR A 599 1.19 1.48 20.88
C THR A 599 1.32 2.34 22.13
N ILE A 600 0.51 2.07 23.15
CA ILE A 600 0.66 2.69 24.48
C ILE A 600 2.08 2.50 25.03
N GLY A 601 2.69 1.34 24.80
CA GLY A 601 4.06 1.05 25.19
C GLY A 601 5.09 1.91 24.44
N ASP A 602 4.82 2.30 23.19
CA ASP A 602 5.67 3.23 22.44
C ASP A 602 5.50 4.66 22.95
N GLU A 603 4.26 5.11 23.18
CA GLU A 603 3.99 6.45 23.71
C GLU A 603 4.66 6.67 25.07
N LYS A 604 4.66 5.68 25.96
CA LYS A 604 5.42 5.74 27.24
C LYS A 604 6.93 5.97 27.05
N LYS A 605 7.50 5.62 25.89
CA LYS A 605 8.93 5.78 25.60
C LYS A 605 9.26 7.12 24.95
N HIS A 606 8.38 7.69 24.12
CA HIS A 606 8.70 8.88 23.32
C HIS A 606 7.80 10.09 23.56
N ASN A 607 6.62 9.92 24.15
CA ASN A 607 5.71 11.01 24.45
C ASN A 607 6.11 11.70 25.76
N VAL A 608 6.62 12.92 25.67
CA VAL A 608 7.09 13.68 26.85
C VAL A 608 5.99 13.93 27.88
N PHE A 609 4.71 13.95 27.47
CA PHE A 609 3.57 14.13 28.38
C PHE A 609 3.20 12.86 29.16
N MET A 610 3.68 11.69 28.71
CA MET A 610 3.56 10.41 29.43
C MET A 610 4.81 10.08 30.27
N ARG A 611 5.79 11.01 30.32
CA ARG A 611 7.11 10.80 30.93
C ARG A 611 7.42 11.88 31.97
N VAL A 612 6.40 12.34 32.68
CA VAL A 612 6.49 13.44 33.65
C VAL A 612 7.38 13.14 34.88
N GLU A 613 7.71 11.87 35.08
CA GLU A 613 8.63 11.39 36.13
C GLU A 613 10.08 11.25 35.63
N ASP A 614 10.36 11.49 34.33
CA ASP A 614 11.70 11.37 33.77
C ASP A 614 12.63 12.49 34.30
N PRO A 615 13.80 12.16 34.86
CA PRO A 615 14.70 13.15 35.45
C PRO A 615 15.17 14.24 34.47
N GLU A 616 15.36 13.92 33.20
CA GLU A 616 15.79 14.92 32.20
C GLU A 616 14.64 15.86 31.84
N ILE A 617 13.40 15.36 31.77
CA ILE A 617 12.21 16.19 31.57
C ILE A 617 11.97 17.11 32.78
N GLN A 618 12.11 16.57 34.00
CA GLN A 618 12.00 17.35 35.24
C GLN A 618 13.06 18.47 35.31
N LYS A 619 14.27 18.19 34.85
CA LYS A 619 15.35 19.17 34.74
C LYS A 619 15.04 20.27 33.72
N VAL A 620 14.51 19.92 32.55
CA VAL A 620 14.13 20.89 31.50
C VAL A 620 12.96 21.77 31.94
N THR A 621 11.99 21.20 32.65
CA THR A 621 10.84 21.93 33.20
C THR A 621 11.15 22.64 34.52
N GLY A 622 12.25 22.30 35.19
CA GLY A 622 12.63 22.88 36.48
C GLY A 622 11.62 22.60 37.61
N THR A 623 10.98 21.44 37.58
CA THR A 623 10.07 20.96 38.64
C THR A 623 10.08 19.43 38.66
N THR A 624 9.86 18.83 39.83
CA THR A 624 9.83 17.38 40.04
C THR A 624 8.42 16.87 40.36
N GLU A 625 7.45 17.76 40.53
CA GLU A 625 6.06 17.39 40.81
C GLU A 625 5.36 17.08 39.46
N PRO A 626 4.83 15.86 39.24
CA PRO A 626 4.32 15.41 37.93
C PRO A 626 3.28 16.32 37.27
N ILE A 627 2.35 16.90 38.05
CA ILE A 627 1.30 17.78 37.52
C ILE A 627 1.91 19.09 37.03
N ALA A 628 2.82 19.69 37.80
CA ALA A 628 3.56 20.89 37.44
C ALA A 628 4.52 20.66 36.27
N VAL A 629 5.12 19.46 36.14
CA VAL A 629 5.91 19.08 34.96
C VAL A 629 5.01 19.11 33.72
N LEU A 630 3.83 18.49 33.81
CA LEU A 630 2.87 18.40 32.70
C LEU A 630 2.34 19.78 32.30
N GLU A 631 2.01 20.63 33.27
CA GLU A 631 1.61 22.02 33.05
C GLU A 631 2.69 22.81 32.31
N LYS A 632 3.94 22.73 32.78
CA LYS A 632 5.06 23.42 32.12
C LYS A 632 5.35 22.89 30.73
N LEU A 633 5.30 21.57 30.50
CA LEU A 633 5.46 21.00 29.16
C LEU A 633 4.37 21.50 28.21
N ARG A 634 3.13 21.61 28.70
CA ARG A 634 1.99 22.11 27.94
C ARG A 634 2.22 23.57 27.53
N ASP A 635 2.65 24.41 28.47
CA ASP A 635 2.99 25.81 28.22
C ASP A 635 4.17 25.98 27.26
N MET A 636 5.24 25.20 27.45
CA MET A 636 6.39 25.20 26.56
C MET A 636 5.97 24.87 25.13
N LYS A 637 5.13 23.84 24.95
CA LYS A 637 4.66 23.44 23.62
C LYS A 637 3.68 24.44 23.01
N ASN A 638 2.80 25.04 23.80
CA ASN A 638 1.88 26.09 23.32
C ASN A 638 2.64 27.29 22.74
N ASN A 639 3.85 27.56 23.23
CA ASN A 639 4.72 28.65 22.78
C ASN A 639 5.84 28.19 21.82
N PHE A 640 5.88 26.91 21.46
CA PHE A 640 6.92 26.32 20.60
C PHE A 640 6.66 26.65 19.13
N LYS A 641 7.69 27.12 18.41
CA LYS A 641 7.63 27.54 16.99
C LYS A 641 8.43 26.59 16.08
#